data_AF-A0AAD6L3K5-F1
#
_entry.id   AF-A0AAD6L3K5-F1
#
_cell.length_a   1.000
_cell.length_b   1.000
_cell.length_c   1.000
_cell.angle_alpha   90.00
_cell.angle_beta   90.00
_cell.angle_gamma   90.00
#
_symmetry.space_group_name_H-M   'P 1'
#
loop_
_entity.id
_entity.type
_entity.pdbx_description
1 polymer ?
#
loop_
_entity_poly.entity_id
_entity_poly.type
_entity_poly.pdbx_seq_one_letter_code
_entity_poly.pdbx_strand_id
1 'polypeptide(L)'
;MSNRRPPPPDPARPESQPYNIIPIQNLLADHPSLRYPEVRAAAAALRTVGNLRKPPYAQWHHSMDLLDWLALLFGFQKDNVRNQREHLVLHLANAQMRLTPPRTTLIPWTPECSRRFRRKLLKNYTKWCDYLNRKSNIWISDRSADLRRELLYVSLFLLIWGESANLRFMPECICFIFHNMCYELNRILEDYIDENTGLPVMPSISGENAFLNGVVKPIYETVRREVDRSFNGAAPHSAWRNYDDLNEYFWSKRCFDRLKWPIDLGSNFFVTSGSNKKVGKTGFVEQRSFWNIIRSFDRLWVILILFLQAGIIVAWEEKEYPWNALKSRDVQVRVLTVFFTWSGLRFLQSLLDAGTQYNLVSRETLVLGVRMILKSVVAVCWMIVFAVFYGKIWSQRNSDLRRSPRDLRWSSEANKKVVTFLEVALVFVSPEILALVLLILPWVRNFLENTNWKILRMLTWWFQSSSFIGRGLREGLVDNIKYTLFWVVVLATKFGFSYFMQIKPMVKPSKQMLKLKDVNYEWHEFFDHSNRLSVGLLWLPVVLIYLMDLQIWYAIYSSFVGAGVGLFQHLGEIRNIQQLRLRFQFFASAIQFNLMPEEQLLNARGTFKSKFKDAIHRLKLRYGFGQPYKKLESNQVEANKFALIWNEIILIFREEDIISDKELELMELPQNSWNVRVIRWPSFLLCNELLLALSQAKELVDAPDKWLWYKICKNEYRRCAVMEAYDSVKHLLLEIIETTTEEHSIITVLFQEIDHSLQIEKFTKTFNMTALPNFHAKLIKLLELLNKPKQDRNKVVDTLQALYEIAVREFFKEKRSTEQLMEDGMAPRDPAAMAGHLFGNAVQLPDASNKTFYRQTRRLHTILTSRDSMNNIPENLEARRRIAFFSNSLFMNMPHAPQVEKMMAFSVLTPYYNEEVVYSREQLRTENEDGVSTLYYLQTIYADEWKNFMQRMRREGMEKDGEIWTTKLRDLRLWASYRGQTLGPYCEGNDVLLPCS
;
A
#
# COMPACT_ATOMS: atom_id res chain seq x y z
N MET A 1 32.58 69.35 30.11
CA MET A 1 31.14 69.55 29.82
C MET A 1 30.86 69.15 28.38
N SER A 2 30.09 68.08 28.19
CA SER A 2 29.20 67.80 27.04
C SER A 2 28.73 66.35 27.19
N ASN A 3 27.69 66.17 28.00
CA ASN A 3 26.91 64.94 28.11
C ASN A 3 26.36 64.55 26.72
N ARG A 4 26.81 63.44 26.16
CA ARG A 4 26.04 62.71 25.14
C ARG A 4 25.51 61.42 25.78
N ARG A 5 24.19 61.37 25.95
CA ARG A 5 23.46 60.15 26.33
C ARG A 5 23.81 59.02 25.35
N PRO A 6 23.90 57.76 25.80
CA PRO A 6 23.90 56.63 24.88
C PRO A 6 22.60 56.65 24.04
N PRO A 7 22.65 56.26 22.76
CA PRO A 7 21.44 56.19 21.95
C PRO A 7 20.44 55.19 22.57
N PRO A 8 19.13 55.38 22.34
CA PRO A 8 18.14 54.38 22.73
C PRO A 8 18.44 53.05 22.01
N PRO A 9 18.03 51.90 22.58
CA PRO A 9 18.20 50.62 21.90
C PRO A 9 17.48 50.68 20.55
N ASP A 10 18.17 50.28 19.48
CA ASP A 10 17.61 50.15 18.14
C ASP A 10 16.28 49.37 18.20
N PRO A 11 15.20 49.86 17.56
CA PRO A 11 13.98 49.09 17.41
C PRO A 11 14.30 47.91 16.49
N ALA A 12 14.15 46.70 17.02
CA ALA A 12 14.03 45.42 16.32
C ALA A 12 14.79 45.30 14.98
N ARG A 13 15.96 44.66 15.03
CA ARG A 13 16.54 44.03 13.82
C ARG A 13 15.48 43.14 13.15
N PRO A 14 15.47 43.01 11.81
CA PRO A 14 14.51 42.19 11.08
C PRO A 14 14.78 40.69 11.30
N GLU A 15 14.52 40.17 12.50
CA GLU A 15 14.34 38.74 12.75
C GLU A 15 12.86 38.39 12.54
N SER A 16 12.36 38.44 11.31
CA SER A 16 10.94 38.11 11.09
C SER A 16 10.58 37.58 9.71
N GLN A 17 11.51 36.99 8.96
CA GLN A 17 11.10 35.97 8.00
C GLN A 17 11.26 34.60 8.67
N PRO A 18 10.15 33.88 8.90
CA PRO A 18 10.24 32.55 9.46
C PRO A 18 10.97 31.67 8.43
N TYR A 19 12.12 31.13 8.82
CA TYR A 19 12.88 30.17 7.98
C TYR A 19 12.07 28.89 7.72
N ASN A 20 11.14 28.58 8.63
CA ASN A 20 10.33 27.38 8.71
C ASN A 20 8.84 27.72 8.68
N ILE A 21 7.98 26.74 8.38
CA ILE A 21 6.53 26.96 8.20
C ILE A 21 5.89 27.46 9.51
N ILE A 22 6.27 26.87 10.65
CA ILE A 22 5.76 27.27 11.96
C ILE A 22 6.68 28.34 12.60
N PRO A 23 6.16 29.52 12.97
CA PRO A 23 6.94 30.59 13.60
C PRO A 23 7.21 30.29 15.09
N ILE A 24 8.02 29.27 15.39
CA ILE A 24 8.29 28.79 16.77
C ILE A 24 9.06 29.83 17.61
N GLN A 25 9.81 30.73 16.98
CA GLN A 25 10.49 31.82 17.68
C GLN A 25 9.50 32.90 18.18
N ASN A 26 8.34 33.06 17.53
CA ASN A 26 7.34 34.05 17.89
C ASN A 26 5.97 33.41 18.14
N LEU A 27 5.73 32.96 19.38
CA LEU A 27 4.45 32.36 19.81
C LEU A 27 3.27 33.32 19.81
N LEU A 28 3.51 34.62 19.61
CA LEU A 28 2.50 35.67 19.51
C LEU A 28 2.23 36.09 18.06
N ALA A 29 2.89 35.46 17.08
CA ALA A 29 2.60 35.69 15.67
C ALA A 29 1.16 35.25 15.34
N ASP A 30 0.46 36.03 14.51
CA ASP A 30 -0.86 35.66 13.99
C ASP A 30 -0.70 34.62 12.86
N HIS A 31 -0.41 33.37 13.25
CA HIS A 31 -0.24 32.24 12.33
C HIS A 31 -1.26 31.14 12.63
N PRO A 32 -1.93 30.53 11.62
CA PRO A 32 -2.97 29.52 11.83
C PRO A 32 -2.54 28.35 12.72
N SER A 33 -1.29 27.89 12.60
CA SER A 33 -0.77 26.78 13.41
C SER A 33 -0.67 27.08 14.91
N LEU A 34 -0.54 28.36 15.32
CA LEU A 34 -0.50 28.75 16.73
C LEU A 34 -1.88 28.84 17.38
N ARG A 35 -2.97 28.74 16.60
CA ARG A 35 -4.34 28.63 17.13
C ARG A 35 -4.50 27.35 17.96
N TYR A 36 -3.79 26.29 17.60
CA TYR A 36 -3.80 25.02 18.32
C TYR A 36 -3.02 25.11 19.65
N PRO A 37 -3.66 24.82 20.80
CA PRO A 37 -3.00 24.90 22.11
C PRO A 37 -1.86 23.89 22.27
N GLU A 38 -1.91 22.75 21.57
CA GLU A 38 -0.87 21.70 21.60
C GLU A 38 0.45 22.18 21.02
N VAL A 39 0.41 22.94 19.92
CA VAL A 39 1.60 23.53 19.28
C VAL A 39 2.25 24.55 20.21
N ARG A 40 1.44 25.42 20.83
CA ARG A 40 1.92 26.39 21.83
C ARG A 40 2.51 25.71 23.06
N ALA A 41 1.87 24.65 23.55
CA ALA A 41 2.36 23.88 24.70
C ALA A 41 3.70 23.19 24.41
N ALA A 42 3.85 22.57 23.24
CA ALA A 42 5.10 21.91 22.83
C ALA A 42 6.25 22.92 22.68
N ALA A 43 6.00 24.05 22.03
CA ALA A 43 7.00 25.10 21.87
C ALA A 43 7.39 25.77 23.21
N ALA A 44 6.41 25.99 24.10
CA ALA A 44 6.68 26.49 25.45
C ALA A 44 7.52 25.50 26.27
N ALA A 45 7.26 24.19 26.15
CA ALA A 45 8.03 23.16 26.84
C ALA A 45 9.52 23.18 26.45
N LEU A 46 9.86 23.45 25.18
CA LEU A 46 11.24 23.55 24.73
C LEU A 46 12.00 24.76 25.31
N ARG A 47 11.29 25.86 25.65
CA ARG A 47 11.90 27.05 26.27
C ARG A 47 12.22 26.87 27.76
N THR A 48 11.83 25.76 28.39
CA THR A 48 12.06 25.50 29.82
C THR A 48 13.50 25.06 30.13
N VAL A 49 14.48 25.92 29.84
CA VAL A 49 15.92 25.65 30.09
C VAL A 49 16.23 25.59 31.60
N GLY A 50 15.61 26.46 32.40
CA GLY A 50 15.75 26.46 33.86
C GLY A 50 17.19 26.72 34.32
N ASN A 51 17.66 25.97 35.32
CA ASN A 51 18.98 26.13 35.95
C ASN A 51 20.11 25.35 35.24
N LEU A 52 19.95 24.99 33.96
CA LEU A 52 21.03 24.33 33.23
C LEU A 52 22.24 25.25 33.12
N ARG A 53 23.44 24.67 33.29
CA ARG A 53 24.70 25.39 33.12
C ARG A 53 24.78 26.02 31.74
N LYS A 54 25.14 27.31 31.70
CA LYS A 54 25.32 28.04 30.43
C LYS A 54 26.63 27.61 29.73
N PRO A 55 26.63 27.47 28.39
CA PRO A 55 27.82 27.11 27.64
C PRO A 55 28.91 28.18 27.81
N PRO A 56 30.18 27.80 28.04
CA PRO A 56 31.24 28.74 28.40
C PRO A 56 31.73 29.63 27.24
N TYR A 57 31.49 29.23 25.98
CA TYR A 57 32.08 29.86 24.79
C TYR A 57 31.10 30.69 23.94
N ALA A 58 29.84 30.85 24.37
CA ALA A 58 28.81 31.56 23.61
C ALA A 58 27.90 32.41 24.50
N GLN A 59 27.46 33.57 23.99
CA GLN A 59 26.51 34.44 24.69
C GLN A 59 25.12 33.80 24.74
N TRP A 60 24.58 33.62 25.94
CA TRP A 60 23.27 33.03 26.17
C TRP A 60 22.16 34.11 26.14
N HIS A 61 21.23 34.02 25.20
CA HIS A 61 20.08 34.90 25.10
C HIS A 61 18.82 34.27 25.74
N HIS A 62 17.94 35.09 26.31
CA HIS A 62 16.69 34.61 26.96
C HIS A 62 15.69 33.97 25.98
N SER A 63 15.85 34.20 24.68
CA SER A 63 15.04 33.59 23.62
C SER A 63 15.49 32.17 23.23
N MET A 64 16.66 31.71 23.71
CA MET A 64 17.22 30.41 23.37
C MET A 64 16.54 29.26 24.13
N ASP A 65 16.41 28.12 23.46
CA ASP A 65 15.71 26.93 23.96
C ASP A 65 16.65 25.76 24.28
N LEU A 66 16.08 24.60 24.67
CA LEU A 66 16.85 23.39 24.97
C LEU A 66 17.67 22.87 23.77
N LEU A 67 17.24 23.10 22.54
CA LEU A 67 17.98 22.67 21.35
C LEU A 67 19.16 23.60 21.09
N ASP A 68 18.99 24.92 21.28
CA ASP A 68 20.11 25.88 21.21
C ASP A 68 21.18 25.55 22.26
N TRP A 69 20.76 25.13 23.46
CA TRP A 69 21.66 24.67 24.50
C TRP A 69 22.49 23.45 24.07
N LEU A 70 21.86 22.43 23.49
CA LEU A 70 22.57 21.26 22.95
C LEU A 70 23.48 21.63 21.77
N ALA A 71 23.02 22.54 20.90
CA ALA A 71 23.76 23.00 19.74
C ALA A 71 25.07 23.68 20.12
N LEU A 72 25.02 24.57 21.10
CA LEU A 72 26.20 25.30 21.58
C LEU A 72 27.20 24.40 22.31
N LEU A 73 26.74 23.34 23.00
CA LEU A 73 27.62 22.40 23.70
C LEU A 73 28.30 21.41 22.75
N PHE A 74 27.53 20.75 21.88
CA PHE A 74 28.02 19.68 21.00
C PHE A 74 28.42 20.16 19.60
N GLY A 75 28.15 21.42 19.25
CA GLY A 75 28.57 22.02 17.98
C GLY A 75 27.75 21.61 16.76
N PHE A 76 26.42 21.58 16.88
CA PHE A 76 25.51 21.31 15.76
C PHE A 76 25.30 22.54 14.86
N GLN A 77 24.96 22.31 13.59
CA GLN A 77 24.67 23.39 12.62
C GLN A 77 23.38 24.15 12.98
N LYS A 78 23.39 25.48 12.81
CA LYS A 78 22.24 26.36 13.13
C LYS A 78 20.97 26.00 12.37
N ASP A 79 21.09 25.68 11.07
CA ASP A 79 19.93 25.34 10.24
C ASP A 79 19.35 23.96 10.59
N ASN A 80 20.21 22.99 10.95
CA ASN A 80 19.78 21.70 11.47
C ASN A 80 18.95 21.87 12.75
N VAL A 81 19.40 22.74 13.67
CA VAL A 81 18.68 23.06 14.91
C VAL A 81 17.30 23.64 14.63
N ARG A 82 17.20 24.61 13.71
CA ARG A 82 15.92 25.20 13.29
C ARG A 82 14.96 24.13 12.73
N ASN A 83 15.43 23.27 11.84
CA ASN A 83 14.64 22.21 11.22
C ASN A 83 14.19 21.14 12.24
N GLN A 84 15.10 20.68 13.10
CA GLN A 84 14.76 19.67 14.11
C GLN A 84 13.86 20.23 15.22
N ARG A 85 13.93 21.53 15.50
CA ARG A 85 12.99 22.20 16.41
C ARG A 85 11.56 22.11 15.89
N GLU A 86 11.33 22.48 14.64
CA GLU A 86 10.01 22.38 14.03
C GLU A 86 9.52 20.94 13.94
N HIS A 87 10.38 20.03 13.48
CA HIS A 87 10.08 18.62 13.41
C HIS A 87 9.67 18.04 14.78
N LEU A 88 10.37 18.40 15.85
CA LEU A 88 10.03 17.96 17.20
C LEU A 88 8.69 18.53 17.67
N VAL A 89 8.45 19.83 17.48
CA VAL A 89 7.17 20.47 17.85
C VAL A 89 5.99 19.79 17.14
N LEU A 90 6.12 19.51 15.83
CA LEU A 90 5.10 18.81 15.04
C LEU A 90 4.82 17.40 15.59
N HIS A 91 5.85 16.60 15.88
CA HIS A 91 5.65 15.26 16.43
C HIS A 91 4.98 15.26 17.79
N LEU A 92 5.39 16.19 18.66
CA LEU A 92 4.86 16.34 20.01
C LEU A 92 3.42 16.83 20.01
N ALA A 93 3.09 17.86 19.20
CA ALA A 93 1.74 18.36 19.02
C ALA A 93 0.82 17.27 18.46
N ASN A 94 1.22 16.59 17.38
CA ASN A 94 0.45 15.48 16.79
C ASN A 94 0.28 14.30 17.75
N ALA A 95 1.28 14.00 18.59
CA ALA A 95 1.15 12.95 19.60
C ALA A 95 0.15 13.33 20.69
N GLN A 96 0.10 14.61 21.07
CA GLN A 96 -0.84 15.13 22.06
C GLN A 96 -2.28 15.17 21.52
N MET A 97 -2.49 15.63 20.28
CA MET A 97 -3.82 15.68 19.64
C MET A 97 -4.47 14.28 19.51
N ARG A 98 -3.64 13.21 19.46
CA ARG A 98 -4.10 11.82 19.38
C ARG A 98 -4.38 11.14 20.72
N LEU A 99 -4.19 11.83 21.85
CA LEU A 99 -4.57 11.28 23.17
C LEU A 99 -6.10 11.22 23.29
N THR A 100 -6.61 10.14 23.89
CA THR A 100 -8.06 9.93 24.10
C THR A 100 -8.29 9.62 25.59
N PRO A 101 -9.24 10.28 26.27
CA PRO A 101 -10.18 11.30 25.78
C PRO A 101 -9.49 12.64 25.44
N PRO A 102 -10.10 13.49 24.57
CA PRO A 102 -9.65 14.87 24.39
C PRO A 102 -9.75 15.57 25.75
N ARG A 103 -8.61 15.97 26.31
CA ARG A 103 -8.60 16.65 27.62
C ARG A 103 -8.93 18.12 27.39
N THR A 104 -9.81 18.66 28.23
CA THR A 104 -10.30 20.05 28.19
C THR A 104 -9.17 21.09 28.14
N THR A 105 -9.51 22.22 27.53
CA THR A 105 -8.75 23.37 27.00
C THR A 105 -7.77 24.12 27.93
N LEU A 106 -7.54 23.64 29.15
CA LEU A 106 -6.68 24.29 30.14
C LEU A 106 -5.91 23.18 30.84
N ILE A 107 -4.66 22.85 30.47
CA ILE A 107 -3.67 22.21 31.37
C ILE A 107 -2.29 22.01 30.70
N PRO A 108 -1.19 22.02 31.50
CA PRO A 108 0.19 21.98 31.03
C PRO A 108 0.58 20.72 30.24
N TRP A 109 1.67 20.84 29.48
CA TRP A 109 2.36 19.76 28.77
C TRP A 109 2.40 18.44 29.57
N THR A 110 1.97 17.33 28.95
CA THR A 110 1.84 16.03 29.65
C THR A 110 3.12 15.18 29.53
N PRO A 111 3.79 14.81 30.63
CA PRO A 111 4.99 13.95 30.63
C PRO A 111 4.78 12.56 30.01
N GLU A 112 3.55 12.05 29.98
CA GLU A 112 3.24 10.76 29.36
C GLU A 112 3.45 10.79 27.83
N CYS A 113 3.18 11.93 27.18
CA CYS A 113 3.36 12.10 25.74
C CYS A 113 4.84 12.07 25.35
N SER A 114 5.70 12.81 26.07
CA SER A 114 7.15 12.77 25.88
C SER A 114 7.73 11.38 26.15
N ARG A 115 7.28 10.70 27.20
CA ARG A 115 7.68 9.32 27.52
C ARG A 115 7.36 8.36 26.39
N ARG A 116 6.12 8.41 25.87
CA ARG A 116 5.68 7.56 24.77
C ARG A 116 6.45 7.86 23.50
N PHE A 117 6.66 9.14 23.18
CA PHE A 117 7.43 9.57 22.02
C PHE A 117 8.89 9.10 22.11
N ARG A 118 9.57 9.34 23.23
CA ARG A 118 10.94 8.87 23.48
C ARG A 118 11.06 7.36 23.36
N ARG A 119 10.17 6.59 24.00
CA ARG A 119 10.17 5.11 23.92
C ARG A 119 9.99 4.63 22.49
N LYS A 120 9.19 5.33 21.67
CA LYS A 120 8.98 5.01 20.25
C LYS A 120 10.23 5.34 19.43
N LEU A 121 10.77 6.55 19.57
CA LEU A 121 11.92 7.05 18.83
C LEU A 121 13.20 6.24 19.14
N LEU A 122 13.48 6.01 20.43
CA LEU A 122 14.70 5.34 20.91
C LEU A 122 14.52 3.81 21.08
N LYS A 123 13.47 3.22 20.52
CA LYS A 123 13.21 1.77 20.59
C LYS A 123 14.37 0.97 20.01
N ASN A 124 14.90 1.39 18.87
CA ASN A 124 16.00 0.71 18.19
C ASN A 124 17.30 0.82 19.00
N TYR A 125 17.59 1.98 19.58
CA TYR A 125 18.71 2.17 20.48
C TYR A 125 18.63 1.24 21.71
N THR A 126 17.46 1.14 22.34
CA THR A 126 17.26 0.25 23.50
C THR A 126 17.53 -1.21 23.12
N LYS A 127 16.95 -1.67 21.99
CA LYS A 127 17.20 -3.02 21.46
C LYS A 127 18.66 -3.28 21.12
N TRP A 128 19.36 -2.28 20.58
CA TRP A 128 20.78 -2.36 20.25
C TRP A 128 21.65 -2.49 21.52
N CYS A 129 21.37 -1.70 22.56
CA CYS A 129 22.01 -1.83 23.87
C CYS A 129 21.78 -3.21 24.49
N ASP A 130 20.53 -3.70 24.47
CA ASP A 130 20.17 -5.03 24.98
C ASP A 130 20.91 -6.14 24.22
N TYR A 131 21.00 -6.02 22.90
CA TYR A 131 21.69 -6.98 22.04
C TYR A 131 23.19 -7.08 22.38
N LEU A 132 23.83 -5.92 22.59
CA LEU A 132 25.25 -5.83 22.97
C LEU A 132 25.46 -6.14 24.45
N ASN A 133 24.42 -6.37 25.25
CA ASN A 133 24.50 -6.47 26.72
C ASN A 133 25.24 -5.27 27.34
N ARG A 134 24.87 -4.05 26.93
CA ARG A 134 25.34 -2.78 27.49
C ARG A 134 24.17 -2.08 28.18
N LYS A 135 24.44 -1.44 29.32
CA LYS A 135 23.42 -0.62 30.01
C LYS A 135 23.09 0.59 29.13
N SER A 136 21.81 0.96 29.07
CA SER A 136 21.40 2.18 28.40
C SER A 136 21.91 3.41 29.16
N ASN A 137 22.40 4.43 28.45
CA ASN A 137 22.79 5.70 29.06
C ASN A 137 21.58 6.63 29.26
N ILE A 138 20.35 6.19 28.96
CA ILE A 138 19.16 6.98 29.26
C ILE A 138 18.86 6.85 30.75
N TRP A 139 19.11 7.92 31.51
CA TRP A 139 18.86 7.99 32.95
C TRP A 139 17.64 8.86 33.24
N ILE A 140 16.55 8.23 33.66
CA ILE A 140 15.32 8.91 34.07
C ILE A 140 15.00 8.40 35.48
N SER A 141 15.09 9.30 36.46
CA SER A 141 14.63 9.00 37.83
C SER A 141 13.10 9.00 37.86
N ASP A 142 12.49 7.97 38.45
CA ASP A 142 11.04 7.91 38.64
C ASP A 142 10.55 8.88 39.75
N ARG A 143 11.48 9.48 40.52
CA ARG A 143 11.16 10.25 41.73
C ARG A 143 10.98 11.76 41.55
N SER A 144 11.15 12.32 40.36
CA SER A 144 10.77 13.72 40.10
C SER A 144 10.55 14.00 38.63
N ALA A 145 9.55 14.82 38.35
CA ALA A 145 9.01 15.16 37.03
C ALA A 145 9.95 16.03 36.16
N ASP A 146 11.22 15.65 36.00
CA ASP A 146 12.19 16.40 35.20
C ASP A 146 12.02 16.05 33.70
N LEU A 147 10.86 16.44 33.17
CA LEU A 147 10.49 16.37 31.75
C LEU A 147 11.62 16.80 30.81
N ARG A 148 12.44 17.75 31.27
CA ARG A 148 13.58 18.31 30.56
C ARG A 148 14.57 17.24 30.10
N ARG A 149 14.89 16.24 30.94
CA ARG A 149 15.81 15.15 30.56
C ARG A 149 15.25 14.31 29.41
N GLU A 150 13.94 14.06 29.40
CA GLU A 150 13.30 13.32 28.32
C GLU A 150 13.36 14.08 26.99
N LEU A 151 13.07 15.38 27.02
CA LEU A 151 13.18 16.26 25.87
C LEU A 151 14.63 16.38 25.38
N LEU A 152 15.60 16.51 26.29
CA LEU A 152 17.03 16.58 25.93
C LEU A 152 17.49 15.31 25.21
N TYR A 153 17.12 14.11 25.66
CA TYR A 153 17.49 12.87 24.97
C TYR A 153 16.86 12.77 23.57
N VAL A 154 15.59 13.18 23.45
CA VAL A 154 14.88 13.20 22.17
C VAL A 154 15.51 14.22 21.22
N SER A 155 15.74 15.45 21.69
CA SER A 155 16.37 16.53 20.94
C SER A 155 17.77 16.16 20.50
N LEU A 156 18.60 15.58 21.38
CA LEU A 156 19.95 15.13 21.04
C LEU A 156 19.91 14.08 19.92
N PHE A 157 19.02 13.09 20.00
CA PHE A 157 18.88 12.09 18.95
C PHE A 157 18.45 12.71 17.61
N LEU A 158 17.49 13.64 17.64
CA LEU A 158 17.02 14.31 16.42
C LEU A 158 18.10 15.21 15.80
N LEU A 159 18.90 15.91 16.60
CA LEU A 159 20.03 16.71 16.13
C LEU A 159 21.10 15.85 15.46
N ILE A 160 21.47 14.72 16.09
CA ILE A 160 22.37 13.72 15.49
C ILE A 160 21.78 13.19 14.18
N TRP A 161 20.51 12.80 14.17
CA TRP A 161 19.82 12.28 12.99
C TRP A 161 19.74 13.30 11.85
N GLY A 162 19.50 14.57 12.19
CA GLY A 162 19.40 15.69 11.27
C GLY A 162 20.71 15.94 10.52
N GLU A 163 21.81 16.09 11.25
CA GLU A 163 23.14 16.39 10.69
C GLU A 163 23.80 15.16 10.02
N SER A 164 23.44 13.95 10.46
CA SER A 164 23.99 12.70 9.94
C SER A 164 23.25 12.17 8.70
N ALA A 165 22.77 13.05 7.80
CA ALA A 165 21.93 12.67 6.65
C ALA A 165 22.53 11.52 5.83
N ASN A 166 23.83 11.57 5.55
CA ASN A 166 24.55 10.54 4.78
C ASN A 166 24.72 9.21 5.55
N LEU A 167 24.64 9.23 6.88
CA LEU A 167 24.83 8.05 7.74
C LEU A 167 23.50 7.43 8.21
N ARG A 168 22.34 7.96 7.79
CA ARG A 168 21.00 7.42 8.15
C ARG A 168 20.80 5.98 7.71
N PHE A 169 21.50 5.55 6.67
CA PHE A 169 21.52 4.17 6.20
C PHE A 169 22.34 3.23 7.11
N MET A 170 23.01 3.77 8.13
CA MET A 170 23.76 3.03 9.15
C MET A 170 23.17 3.27 10.55
N PRO A 171 21.95 2.77 10.85
CA PRO A 171 21.25 3.10 12.09
C PRO A 171 21.98 2.66 13.37
N GLU A 172 22.76 1.58 13.35
CA GLU A 172 23.56 1.12 14.49
C GLU A 172 24.78 2.02 14.73
N CYS A 173 25.34 2.62 13.68
CA CYS A 173 26.32 3.70 13.80
C CYS A 173 25.72 4.91 14.54
N ILE A 174 24.49 5.31 14.18
CA ILE A 174 23.77 6.39 14.88
C ILE A 174 23.51 6.00 16.35
N CYS A 175 23.16 4.74 16.63
CA CYS A 175 22.98 4.27 18.01
C CYS A 175 24.28 4.35 18.82
N PHE A 176 25.43 4.05 18.20
CA PHE A 176 26.75 4.20 18.83
C PHE A 176 27.08 5.66 19.13
N ILE A 177 26.91 6.57 18.17
CA ILE A 177 27.13 8.01 18.35
C ILE A 177 26.23 8.53 19.47
N PHE A 178 24.93 8.23 19.41
CA PHE A 178 23.97 8.62 20.44
C PHE A 178 24.32 8.04 21.81
N HIS A 179 24.78 6.78 21.90
CA HIS A 179 25.18 6.16 23.16
C HIS A 179 26.24 6.98 23.89
N ASN A 180 27.29 7.37 23.18
CA ASN A 180 28.43 8.07 23.77
C ASN A 180 28.12 9.54 24.05
N MET A 181 27.43 10.24 23.15
CA MET A 181 27.01 11.62 23.39
C MET A 181 25.99 11.72 24.54
N CYS A 182 25.13 10.71 24.70
CA CYS A 182 24.21 10.62 25.83
C CYS A 182 24.96 10.39 27.16
N TYR A 183 26.06 9.64 27.15
CA TYR A 183 26.94 9.49 28.31
C TYR A 183 27.59 10.82 28.71
N GLU A 184 28.12 11.58 27.74
CA GLU A 184 28.68 12.92 27.98
C GLU A 184 27.62 13.90 28.48
N LEU A 185 26.43 13.89 27.86
CA LEU A 185 25.30 14.72 28.29
C LEU A 185 24.95 14.46 29.76
N ASN A 186 24.92 13.20 30.22
CA ASN A 186 24.62 12.90 31.61
C ASN A 186 25.69 13.43 32.57
N ARG A 187 26.97 13.31 32.22
CA ARG A 187 28.07 13.88 33.02
C ARG A 187 27.96 15.40 33.16
N ILE A 188 27.55 16.07 32.09
CA ILE A 188 27.29 17.52 32.09
C ILE A 188 26.07 17.86 32.96
N LEU A 189 24.99 17.09 32.87
CA LEU A 189 23.77 17.30 33.67
C LEU A 189 23.95 17.01 35.16
N GLU A 190 24.96 16.22 35.54
CA GLU A 190 25.32 15.91 36.94
C GLU A 190 26.48 16.77 37.44
N ASP A 191 26.92 17.78 36.66
CA ASP A 191 28.03 18.67 36.98
C ASP A 191 29.32 17.92 37.37
N TYR A 192 29.60 16.80 36.70
CA TYR A 192 30.81 16.02 36.94
C TYR A 192 32.06 16.87 36.67
N ILE A 193 33.05 16.76 37.55
CA ILE A 193 34.36 17.42 37.40
C ILE A 193 35.31 16.42 36.76
N ASP A 194 35.91 16.82 35.63
CA ASP A 194 36.87 15.96 34.94
C ASP A 194 38.14 15.81 35.80
N GLU A 195 38.48 14.56 36.12
CA GLU A 195 39.59 14.22 37.02
C GLU A 195 40.95 14.68 36.49
N ASN A 196 41.09 14.77 35.16
CA ASN A 196 42.34 15.17 34.52
C ASN A 196 42.54 16.68 34.47
N THR A 197 41.47 17.46 34.35
CA THR A 197 41.54 18.91 34.14
C THR A 197 41.12 19.72 35.37
N GLY A 198 40.44 19.11 36.34
CA GLY A 198 39.87 19.80 37.50
C GLY A 198 38.76 20.80 37.15
N LEU A 199 38.40 20.90 35.86
CA LEU A 199 37.32 21.70 35.35
C LEU A 199 36.09 20.82 35.14
N PRO A 200 34.90 21.42 35.12
CA PRO A 200 33.71 20.63 34.83
C PRO A 200 33.75 20.05 33.42
N VAL A 201 33.19 18.86 33.26
CA VAL A 201 33.25 18.09 32.02
C VAL A 201 32.65 18.88 30.86
N MET A 202 33.42 19.00 29.79
CA MET A 202 32.95 19.43 28.48
C MET A 202 32.81 18.23 27.55
N PRO A 203 31.94 18.29 26.51
CA PRO A 203 31.90 17.27 25.47
C PRO A 203 33.27 17.08 24.83
N SER A 204 33.59 15.86 24.40
CA SER A 204 34.87 15.58 23.74
C SER A 204 35.05 16.34 22.42
N ILE A 205 33.95 16.80 21.83
CA ILE A 205 33.91 17.57 20.58
C ILE A 205 33.03 18.80 20.85
N SER A 206 33.62 19.99 20.79
CA SER A 206 32.94 21.27 21.03
C SER A 206 33.48 22.35 20.10
N GLY A 207 32.63 23.29 19.68
CA GLY A 207 32.96 24.36 18.72
C GLY A 207 31.93 24.49 17.61
N GLU A 208 32.05 25.49 16.74
CA GLU A 208 31.11 25.66 15.63
C GLU A 208 31.25 24.53 14.59
N ASN A 209 30.14 23.85 14.26
CA ASN A 209 30.10 22.70 13.35
C ASN A 209 31.04 21.53 13.74
N ALA A 210 31.36 21.42 15.02
CA ALA A 210 32.29 20.42 15.52
C ALA A 210 31.75 18.99 15.36
N PHE A 211 30.44 18.78 15.52
CA PHE A 211 29.82 17.46 15.33
C PHE A 211 29.96 16.96 13.88
N LEU A 212 29.58 17.78 12.89
CA LEU A 212 29.74 17.47 11.47
C LEU A 212 31.20 17.13 11.13
N ASN A 213 32.15 17.97 11.54
CA ASN A 213 33.56 17.84 11.16
C ASN A 213 34.28 16.72 11.91
N GLY A 214 34.00 16.54 13.20
CA GLY A 214 34.69 15.58 14.07
C GLY A 214 34.08 14.17 14.07
N VAL A 215 32.76 14.04 13.84
CA VAL A 215 32.05 12.75 13.91
C VAL A 215 31.57 12.29 12.54
N VAL A 216 30.78 13.12 11.86
CA VAL A 216 30.07 12.68 10.63
C VAL A 216 31.03 12.58 9.44
N LYS A 217 31.84 13.62 9.21
CA LYS A 217 32.72 13.73 8.04
C LYS A 217 33.74 12.58 7.95
N PRO A 218 34.45 12.16 9.01
CA PRO A 218 35.41 11.05 8.92
C PRO A 218 34.77 9.71 8.51
N ILE A 219 33.56 9.44 9.03
CA ILE A 219 32.80 8.23 8.69
C ILE A 219 32.30 8.32 7.25
N TYR A 220 31.74 9.47 6.86
CA TYR A 220 31.27 9.71 5.49
C TYR A 220 32.39 9.58 4.44
N GLU A 221 33.56 10.18 4.69
CA GLU A 221 34.70 10.05 3.79
C GLU A 221 35.15 8.59 3.63
N THR A 222 35.01 7.77 4.66
CA THR A 222 35.29 6.34 4.58
C THR A 222 34.28 5.60 3.72
N VAL A 223 32.98 5.92 3.87
CA VAL A 223 31.92 5.40 3.00
C VAL A 223 32.20 5.80 1.54
N ARG A 224 32.46 7.09 1.29
CA ARG A 224 32.76 7.61 -0.05
C ARG A 224 33.94 6.88 -0.69
N ARG A 225 35.06 6.73 0.02
CA ARG A 225 36.25 6.02 -0.47
C ARG A 225 35.97 4.54 -0.78
N GLU A 226 35.08 3.86 -0.05
CA GLU A 226 34.69 2.48 -0.37
C GLU A 226 33.74 2.42 -1.59
N VAL A 227 32.85 3.40 -1.75
CA VAL A 227 31.97 3.51 -2.93
C VAL A 227 32.78 3.78 -4.19
N ASP A 228 33.77 4.68 -4.16
CA ASP A 228 34.63 4.96 -5.31
C ASP A 228 35.37 3.70 -5.79
N ARG A 229 35.67 2.77 -4.88
CA ARG A 229 36.31 1.47 -5.19
C ARG A 229 35.38 0.43 -5.75
N SER A 230 34.07 0.63 -5.66
CA SER A 230 33.12 -0.24 -6.33
C SER A 230 33.28 -0.16 -7.86
N PHE A 231 33.94 0.88 -8.38
CA PHE A 231 34.05 1.18 -9.82
C PHE A 231 32.66 1.12 -10.48
N ASN A 232 31.68 1.82 -9.89
CA ASN A 232 30.28 1.80 -10.31
C ASN A 232 29.68 0.37 -10.42
N GLY A 233 30.08 -0.55 -9.53
CA GLY A 233 29.57 -1.93 -9.48
C GLY A 233 30.36 -2.95 -10.30
N ALA A 234 31.41 -2.54 -11.02
CA ALA A 234 32.27 -3.45 -11.77
C ALA A 234 33.14 -4.34 -10.86
N ALA A 235 33.58 -3.83 -9.71
CA ALA A 235 34.44 -4.55 -8.78
C ALA A 235 33.71 -5.74 -8.11
N PRO A 236 34.41 -6.86 -7.82
CA PRO A 236 33.82 -7.97 -7.08
C PRO A 236 33.40 -7.50 -5.68
N HIS A 237 32.20 -7.89 -5.25
CA HIS A 237 31.65 -7.47 -3.95
C HIS A 237 32.56 -7.83 -2.78
N SER A 238 33.40 -8.86 -2.87
CA SER A 238 34.38 -9.21 -1.84
C SER A 238 35.49 -8.18 -1.61
N ALA A 239 35.77 -7.28 -2.58
CA ALA A 239 36.91 -6.37 -2.53
C ALA A 239 36.62 -5.04 -1.79
N TRP A 240 35.35 -4.65 -1.67
CA TRP A 240 34.93 -3.36 -1.09
C TRP A 240 33.79 -3.53 -0.10
N ARG A 241 33.58 -2.55 0.79
CA ARG A 241 32.53 -2.58 1.83
C ARG A 241 31.33 -1.72 1.43
N ASN A 242 30.14 -2.32 1.47
CA ASN A 242 28.84 -1.65 1.40
C ASN A 242 28.58 -0.86 2.72
N TYR A 243 27.68 0.12 2.71
CA TYR A 243 27.08 0.71 3.92
C TYR A 243 26.61 -0.35 4.93
N ASP A 244 26.02 -1.47 4.50
CA ASP A 244 25.63 -2.58 5.37
C ASP A 244 26.83 -3.22 6.07
N ASP A 245 27.93 -3.45 5.34
CA ASP A 245 29.16 -4.03 5.89
C ASP A 245 29.78 -3.09 6.94
N LEU A 246 29.74 -1.77 6.68
CA LEU A 246 30.21 -0.76 7.62
C LEU A 246 29.31 -0.67 8.86
N ASN A 247 28.01 -0.86 8.68
CA ASN A 247 27.02 -0.80 9.75
C ASN A 247 27.06 -2.04 10.66
N GLU A 248 27.34 -3.21 10.08
CA GLU A 248 27.52 -4.47 10.82
C GLU A 248 28.67 -4.40 11.85
N TYR A 249 29.68 -3.55 11.62
CA TYR A 249 30.75 -3.30 12.58
C TYR A 249 30.20 -2.93 13.98
N PHE A 250 29.08 -2.18 14.02
CA PHE A 250 28.41 -1.73 15.23
C PHE A 250 27.49 -2.80 15.86
N TRP A 251 27.40 -4.01 15.30
CA TRP A 251 26.72 -5.15 15.92
C TRP A 251 27.64 -5.91 16.89
N SER A 252 28.85 -5.41 17.13
CA SER A 252 29.79 -6.04 18.04
C SER A 252 30.31 -5.04 19.05
N LYS A 253 30.76 -5.53 20.22
CA LYS A 253 31.40 -4.67 21.23
C LYS A 253 32.70 -4.02 20.73
N ARG A 254 33.22 -4.43 19.55
CA ARG A 254 34.44 -3.91 18.94
C ARG A 254 34.40 -2.40 18.70
N CYS A 255 33.22 -1.83 18.42
CA CYS A 255 33.09 -0.39 18.26
C CYS A 255 33.50 0.37 19.53
N PHE A 256 33.21 -0.16 20.73
CA PHE A 256 33.63 0.48 21.98
C PHE A 256 35.12 0.31 22.26
N ASP A 257 35.67 -0.88 21.98
CA ASP A 257 37.05 -1.20 22.35
C ASP A 257 38.08 -0.61 21.38
N ARG A 258 37.73 -0.50 20.08
CA ARG A 258 38.66 -0.13 19.00
C ARG A 258 38.37 1.18 18.29
N LEU A 259 37.11 1.56 18.12
CA LEU A 259 36.77 2.88 17.56
C LEU A 259 36.86 3.95 18.66
N LYS A 260 36.57 3.56 19.92
CA LYS A 260 36.60 4.38 21.14
C LYS A 260 35.70 5.62 21.04
N TRP A 261 35.66 6.41 22.12
CA TRP A 261 35.03 7.72 22.15
C TRP A 261 35.87 8.66 23.02
N PRO A 262 36.32 9.83 22.51
CA PRO A 262 36.19 10.33 21.14
C PRO A 262 36.80 9.40 20.08
N ILE A 263 36.37 9.56 18.82
CA ILE A 263 36.69 8.65 17.73
C ILE A 263 38.20 8.65 17.44
N ASP A 264 38.82 7.47 17.51
CA ASP A 264 40.21 7.28 17.13
C ASP A 264 40.34 7.12 15.60
N LEU A 265 40.83 8.14 14.91
CA LEU A 265 41.04 8.13 13.45
C LEU A 265 42.10 7.09 13.01
N GLY A 266 42.96 6.63 13.94
CA GLY A 266 43.91 5.53 13.70
C GLY A 266 43.27 4.14 13.72
N SER A 267 41.98 4.03 14.03
CA SER A 267 41.28 2.76 14.11
C SER A 267 41.21 2.03 12.75
N ASN A 268 41.26 0.70 12.79
CA ASN A 268 41.13 -0.16 11.61
C ASN A 268 39.83 0.06 10.82
N PHE A 269 38.82 0.69 11.42
CA PHE A 269 37.56 1.05 10.76
C PHE A 269 37.76 1.99 9.57
N PHE A 270 38.61 3.02 9.75
CA PHE A 270 38.90 4.07 8.75
C PHE A 270 39.94 3.64 7.70
N VAL A 271 40.65 2.53 7.94
CA VAL A 271 41.67 2.02 7.01
C VAL A 271 40.99 1.44 5.77
N THR A 272 41.16 2.12 4.64
CA THR A 272 40.64 1.65 3.36
C THR A 272 41.72 0.90 2.56
N SER A 273 42.98 1.35 2.49
CA SER A 273 43.99 0.81 1.54
C SER A 273 44.88 -0.34 2.06
N GLY A 274 45.08 -1.36 1.22
CA GLY A 274 46.30 -2.18 1.05
C GLY A 274 46.93 -2.93 2.24
N SER A 275 46.36 -2.83 3.44
CA SER A 275 46.96 -3.41 4.65
C SER A 275 46.19 -4.63 5.15
N ASN A 276 46.91 -5.65 5.63
CA ASN A 276 46.38 -6.78 6.42
C ASN A 276 45.62 -6.35 7.70
N LYS A 277 45.55 -5.04 7.99
CA LYS A 277 44.80 -4.43 9.10
C LYS A 277 43.37 -3.97 8.74
N LYS A 278 42.95 -4.03 7.46
CA LYS A 278 41.58 -3.66 7.05
C LYS A 278 40.57 -4.55 7.76
N VAL A 279 39.49 -3.95 8.30
CA VAL A 279 38.34 -4.71 8.79
C VAL A 279 37.64 -5.34 7.58
N GLY A 280 37.73 -6.66 7.46
CA GLY A 280 37.04 -7.42 6.42
C GLY A 280 35.52 -7.47 6.66
N LYS A 281 34.79 -8.01 5.69
CA LYS A 281 33.34 -8.24 5.83
C LYS A 281 33.06 -9.23 6.96
N THR A 282 32.04 -8.96 7.75
CA THR A 282 31.75 -9.73 8.96
C THR A 282 30.61 -10.74 8.81
N GLY A 283 29.64 -10.46 7.94
CA GLY A 283 28.44 -11.29 7.77
C GLY A 283 28.42 -12.10 6.49
N PHE A 284 28.53 -11.42 5.33
CA PHE A 284 28.38 -12.05 4.03
C PHE A 284 29.48 -11.61 3.05
N VAL A 285 30.06 -12.60 2.36
CA VAL A 285 30.96 -12.38 1.23
C VAL A 285 30.40 -13.15 0.06
N GLU A 286 30.05 -12.44 -1.00
CA GLU A 286 29.70 -13.05 -2.28
C GLU A 286 30.95 -13.15 -3.15
N GLN A 287 31.32 -14.37 -3.53
CA GLN A 287 32.30 -14.63 -4.58
C GLN A 287 31.55 -15.00 -5.85
N ARG A 288 31.72 -14.27 -6.97
CA ARG A 288 31.03 -14.60 -8.23
C ARG A 288 31.53 -15.96 -8.75
N SER A 289 30.78 -17.04 -8.50
CA SER A 289 31.11 -18.42 -8.88
C SER A 289 29.86 -19.25 -9.11
N PHE A 290 29.91 -20.18 -10.06
CA PHE A 290 28.83 -21.14 -10.32
C PHE A 290 28.48 -21.96 -9.08
N TRP A 291 29.48 -22.30 -8.26
CA TRP A 291 29.30 -23.08 -7.02
C TRP A 291 28.44 -22.37 -5.97
N ASN A 292 28.29 -21.04 -6.05
CA ASN A 292 27.40 -20.31 -5.15
C ASN A 292 25.93 -20.67 -5.35
N ILE A 293 25.52 -21.08 -6.56
CA ILE A 293 24.13 -21.51 -6.82
C ILE A 293 23.84 -22.79 -6.04
N ILE A 294 24.77 -23.74 -6.08
CA ILE A 294 24.66 -25.01 -5.35
C ILE A 294 24.66 -24.76 -3.84
N ARG A 295 25.53 -23.86 -3.37
CA ARG A 295 25.60 -23.49 -1.95
C ARG A 295 24.33 -22.78 -1.46
N SER A 296 23.81 -21.84 -2.23
CA SER A 296 22.67 -20.98 -1.82
C SER A 296 21.36 -21.74 -1.76
N PHE A 297 21.19 -22.78 -2.60
CA PHE A 297 19.99 -23.61 -2.66
C PHE A 297 20.24 -25.03 -2.16
N ASP A 298 21.13 -25.21 -1.18
CA ASP A 298 21.55 -26.50 -0.62
C ASP A 298 20.38 -27.43 -0.28
N ARG A 299 19.35 -26.93 0.41
CA ARG A 299 18.19 -27.70 0.84
C ARG A 299 17.40 -28.27 -0.33
N LEU A 300 17.26 -27.48 -1.40
CA LEU A 300 16.56 -27.90 -2.61
C LEU A 300 17.30 -29.07 -3.27
N TRP A 301 18.62 -28.93 -3.44
CA TRP A 301 19.46 -29.99 -4.01
C TRP A 301 19.44 -31.26 -3.18
N VAL A 302 19.55 -31.15 -1.85
CA VAL A 302 19.46 -32.30 -0.95
C VAL A 302 18.12 -33.02 -1.12
N ILE A 303 17.01 -32.30 -1.07
CA ILE A 303 15.67 -32.87 -1.23
C ILE A 303 15.53 -33.58 -2.59
N LEU A 304 16.00 -32.97 -3.68
CA LEU A 304 15.94 -33.52 -5.02
C LEU A 304 16.77 -34.81 -5.17
N ILE A 305 18.03 -34.79 -4.72
CA ILE A 305 18.96 -35.92 -4.88
C ILE A 305 18.52 -37.11 -4.02
N LEU A 306 18.15 -36.86 -2.75
CA LEU A 306 17.73 -37.92 -1.83
C LEU A 306 16.44 -38.59 -2.30
N PHE A 307 15.48 -37.82 -2.80
CA PHE A 307 14.25 -38.39 -3.35
C PHE A 307 14.53 -39.20 -4.62
N LEU A 308 15.37 -38.71 -5.54
CA LEU A 308 15.71 -39.43 -6.77
C LEU A 308 16.34 -40.79 -6.44
N GLN A 309 17.29 -40.83 -5.50
CA GLN A 309 17.90 -42.07 -5.02
C GLN A 309 16.86 -43.01 -4.41
N ALA A 310 16.03 -42.51 -3.48
CA ALA A 310 15.00 -43.32 -2.84
C ALA A 310 13.99 -43.87 -3.87
N GLY A 311 13.56 -43.03 -4.81
CA GLY A 311 12.65 -43.39 -5.88
C GLY A 311 13.20 -44.48 -6.79
N ILE A 312 14.47 -44.36 -7.22
CA ILE A 312 15.13 -45.38 -8.05
C ILE A 312 15.21 -46.72 -7.31
N ILE A 313 15.60 -46.71 -6.03
CA ILE A 313 15.71 -47.94 -5.22
C ILE A 313 14.36 -48.64 -5.08
N VAL A 314 13.30 -47.89 -4.76
CA VAL A 314 11.95 -48.45 -4.56
C VAL A 314 11.34 -48.92 -5.90
N ALA A 315 11.55 -48.17 -6.98
CA ALA A 315 11.07 -48.55 -8.31
C ALA A 315 11.79 -49.78 -8.87
N TRP A 316 13.01 -50.09 -8.39
CA TRP A 316 13.79 -51.24 -8.83
C TRP A 316 13.12 -52.60 -8.57
N GLU A 317 12.17 -52.69 -7.64
CA GLU A 317 11.44 -53.93 -7.31
C GLU A 317 10.28 -54.23 -8.29
N GLU A 318 9.99 -53.32 -9.23
CA GLU A 318 8.93 -53.46 -10.26
C GLU A 318 7.51 -53.74 -9.71
N LYS A 319 7.23 -53.32 -8.47
CA LYS A 319 5.87 -53.39 -7.91
C LYS A 319 5.00 -52.26 -8.43
N GLU A 320 3.68 -52.47 -8.43
CA GLU A 320 2.71 -51.50 -8.91
C GLU A 320 2.75 -50.19 -8.11
N TYR A 321 2.81 -50.30 -6.79
CA TYR A 321 2.86 -49.17 -5.86
C TYR A 321 4.09 -49.19 -4.94
N PRO A 322 4.63 -48.03 -4.54
CA PRO A 322 5.85 -47.94 -3.75
C PRO A 322 5.73 -48.59 -2.36
N TRP A 323 4.55 -48.49 -1.71
CA TRP A 323 4.30 -49.13 -0.41
C TRP A 323 4.36 -50.66 -0.47
N ASN A 324 4.07 -51.28 -1.63
CA ASN A 324 4.20 -52.71 -1.79
C ASN A 324 5.66 -53.14 -1.93
N ALA A 325 6.51 -52.33 -2.58
CA ALA A 325 7.95 -52.55 -2.61
C ALA A 325 8.59 -52.36 -1.22
N LEU A 326 8.13 -51.36 -0.46
CA LEU A 326 8.60 -51.08 0.91
C LEU A 326 8.19 -52.13 1.95
N LYS A 327 7.31 -53.08 1.62
CA LYS A 327 7.06 -54.26 2.48
C LYS A 327 8.27 -55.19 2.54
N SER A 328 9.12 -55.21 1.51
CA SER A 328 10.30 -56.05 1.51
C SER A 328 11.41 -55.43 2.34
N ARG A 329 11.97 -56.22 3.25
CA ARG A 329 13.01 -55.76 4.17
C ARG A 329 14.32 -55.43 3.45
N ASP A 330 14.61 -56.12 2.35
CA ASP A 330 15.77 -55.83 1.49
C ASP A 330 15.68 -54.42 0.86
N VAL A 331 14.49 -54.00 0.40
CA VAL A 331 14.29 -52.64 -0.13
C VAL A 331 14.37 -51.61 0.99
N GLN A 332 13.76 -51.87 2.15
CA GLN A 332 13.87 -50.97 3.31
C GLN A 332 15.34 -50.69 3.68
N VAL A 333 16.16 -51.74 3.77
CA VAL A 333 17.58 -51.58 4.10
C VAL A 333 18.34 -50.86 2.98
N ARG A 334 18.06 -51.15 1.70
CA ARG A 334 18.67 -50.40 0.59
C ARG A 334 18.31 -48.91 0.63
N VAL A 335 17.08 -48.55 0.99
CA VAL A 335 16.67 -47.13 1.14
C VAL A 335 17.46 -46.42 2.25
N LEU A 336 17.96 -47.13 3.27
CA LEU A 336 18.82 -46.52 4.30
C LEU A 336 20.13 -45.92 3.75
N THR A 337 20.54 -46.28 2.53
CA THR A 337 21.68 -45.63 1.85
C THR A 337 21.46 -44.13 1.60
N VAL A 338 20.23 -43.63 1.70
CA VAL A 338 19.88 -42.20 1.65
C VAL A 338 20.53 -41.41 2.80
N PHE A 339 20.73 -42.02 3.97
CA PHE A 339 21.43 -41.34 5.09
C PHE A 339 22.93 -41.16 4.80
N PHE A 340 23.53 -42.14 4.12
CA PHE A 340 24.93 -42.04 3.68
C PHE A 340 25.08 -40.90 2.67
N THR A 341 24.23 -40.84 1.65
CA THR A 341 24.28 -39.75 0.66
C THR A 341 23.93 -38.39 1.27
N TRP A 342 22.99 -38.32 2.22
CA TRP A 342 22.70 -37.08 2.93
C TRP A 342 23.91 -36.58 3.72
N SER A 343 24.63 -37.46 4.41
CA SER A 343 25.87 -37.08 5.11
C SER A 343 26.98 -36.62 4.14
N GLY A 344 27.10 -37.25 2.97
CA GLY A 344 28.01 -36.82 1.91
C GLY A 344 27.66 -35.44 1.35
N LEU A 345 26.38 -35.15 1.15
CA LEU A 345 25.90 -33.82 0.72
C LEU A 345 26.14 -32.76 1.79
N ARG A 346 26.03 -33.10 3.08
CA ARG A 346 26.42 -32.20 4.20
C ARG A 346 27.91 -31.91 4.20
N PHE A 347 28.73 -32.92 3.88
CA PHE A 347 30.17 -32.72 3.74
C PHE A 347 30.49 -31.81 2.54
N LEU A 348 29.87 -32.04 1.39
CA LEU A 348 30.01 -31.17 0.22
C LEU A 348 29.58 -29.73 0.55
N GLN A 349 28.45 -29.56 1.23
CA GLN A 349 28.00 -28.25 1.72
C GLN A 349 29.06 -27.58 2.60
N SER A 350 29.63 -28.30 3.56
CA SER A 350 30.67 -27.76 4.45
C SER A 350 31.93 -27.35 3.70
N LEU A 351 32.31 -28.08 2.64
CA LEU A 351 33.44 -27.76 1.78
C LEU A 351 33.17 -26.52 0.93
N LEU A 352 31.97 -26.41 0.37
CA LEU A 352 31.53 -25.22 -0.38
C LEU A 352 31.45 -23.98 0.52
N ASP A 353 30.97 -24.12 1.75
CA ASP A 353 30.97 -23.04 2.75
C ASP A 353 32.40 -22.58 3.05
N ALA A 354 33.32 -23.52 3.30
CA ALA A 354 34.73 -23.20 3.54
C ALA A 354 35.39 -22.54 2.32
N GLY A 355 35.15 -23.05 1.11
CA GLY A 355 35.77 -22.57 -0.13
C GLY A 355 35.24 -21.22 -0.60
N THR A 356 33.95 -20.92 -0.39
CA THR A 356 33.34 -19.65 -0.85
C THR A 356 33.41 -18.54 0.21
N GLN A 357 33.49 -18.90 1.49
CA GLN A 357 33.44 -17.95 2.60
C GLN A 357 34.76 -17.82 3.39
N TYR A 358 35.89 -18.35 2.88
CA TYR A 358 37.18 -18.26 3.59
C TYR A 358 37.57 -16.80 3.93
N ASN A 359 37.20 -15.84 3.09
CA ASN A 359 37.45 -14.41 3.32
C ASN A 359 36.72 -13.83 4.55
N LEU A 360 35.71 -14.51 5.09
CA LEU A 360 35.06 -14.13 6.36
C LEU A 360 35.91 -14.51 7.58
N VAL A 361 36.88 -15.43 7.43
CA VAL A 361 37.76 -15.87 8.51
C VAL A 361 38.92 -14.88 8.60
N SER A 362 38.81 -13.96 9.55
CA SER A 362 39.84 -13.01 9.94
C SER A 362 40.44 -13.42 11.29
N ARG A 363 41.53 -12.77 11.70
CA ARG A 363 42.12 -12.93 13.05
C ARG A 363 41.09 -12.73 14.17
N GLU A 364 39.99 -12.02 13.91
CA GLU A 364 38.96 -11.68 14.89
C GLU A 364 37.68 -12.52 14.79
N THR A 365 37.52 -13.29 13.73
CA THR A 365 36.38 -14.19 13.48
C THR A 365 36.82 -15.66 13.48
N LEU A 366 37.89 -15.99 14.23
CA LEU A 366 38.41 -17.36 14.35
C LEU A 366 37.34 -18.37 14.79
N VAL A 367 36.41 -17.97 15.65
CA VAL A 367 35.30 -18.82 16.09
C VAL A 367 34.42 -19.26 14.91
N LEU A 368 34.23 -18.41 13.90
CA LEU A 368 33.51 -18.78 12.68
C LEU A 368 34.29 -19.82 11.87
N GLY A 369 35.61 -19.64 11.74
CA GLY A 369 36.49 -20.62 11.11
C GLY A 369 36.46 -21.98 11.82
N VAL A 370 36.51 -21.98 13.15
CA VAL A 370 36.36 -23.20 13.97
C VAL A 370 35.02 -23.88 13.71
N ARG A 371 33.93 -23.11 13.62
CA ARG A 371 32.60 -23.66 13.28
C ARG A 371 32.58 -24.31 11.90
N MET A 372 33.20 -23.68 10.90
CA MET A 372 33.28 -24.24 9.53
C MET A 372 34.00 -25.59 9.52
N ILE A 373 35.16 -25.67 10.17
CA ILE A 373 35.94 -26.92 10.28
C ILE A 373 35.15 -27.98 11.04
N LEU A 374 34.54 -27.62 12.17
CA LEU A 374 33.79 -28.55 13.01
C LEU A 374 32.57 -29.13 12.25
N LYS A 375 31.91 -28.35 11.41
CA LYS A 375 30.83 -28.86 10.53
C LYS A 375 31.35 -29.92 9.55
N SER A 376 32.51 -29.70 8.94
CA SER A 376 33.12 -30.68 8.03
C SER A 376 33.48 -31.97 8.76
N VAL A 377 34.11 -31.87 9.94
CA VAL A 377 34.47 -33.03 10.78
C VAL A 377 33.24 -33.82 11.18
N VAL A 378 32.19 -33.14 11.66
CA VAL A 378 30.93 -33.79 12.06
C VAL A 378 30.26 -34.48 10.87
N ALA A 379 30.26 -33.87 9.69
CA ALA A 379 29.69 -34.49 8.49
C ALA A 379 30.45 -35.77 8.08
N VAL A 380 31.79 -35.75 8.12
CA VAL A 380 32.62 -36.95 7.84
C VAL A 380 32.39 -38.03 8.88
N CYS A 381 32.29 -37.66 10.17
CA CYS A 381 32.00 -38.62 11.24
C CYS A 381 30.66 -39.33 10.99
N TRP A 382 29.60 -38.60 10.64
CA TRP A 382 28.30 -39.19 10.31
C TRP A 382 28.37 -40.11 9.10
N MET A 383 29.13 -39.73 8.06
CA MET A 383 29.34 -40.57 6.87
C MET A 383 30.01 -41.91 7.22
N ILE A 384 31.06 -41.89 8.06
CA ILE A 384 31.74 -43.10 8.53
C ILE A 384 30.80 -43.95 9.40
N VAL A 385 30.07 -43.32 10.33
CA VAL A 385 29.10 -43.99 11.18
C VAL A 385 28.06 -44.74 10.33
N PHE A 386 27.41 -44.06 9.38
CA PHE A 386 26.42 -44.71 8.51
C PHE A 386 27.03 -45.82 7.66
N ALA A 387 28.25 -45.66 7.12
CA ALA A 387 28.94 -46.70 6.37
C ALA A 387 29.21 -47.96 7.22
N VAL A 388 29.71 -47.79 8.44
CA VAL A 388 30.02 -48.90 9.36
C VAL A 388 28.75 -49.63 9.78
N PHE A 389 27.70 -48.91 10.18
CA PHE A 389 26.44 -49.56 10.60
C PHE A 389 25.73 -50.24 9.42
N TYR A 390 25.77 -49.64 8.22
CA TYR A 390 25.24 -50.27 7.00
C TYR A 390 26.02 -51.53 6.62
N GLY A 391 27.36 -51.46 6.67
CA GLY A 391 28.22 -52.61 6.43
C GLY A 391 27.99 -53.75 7.42
N LYS A 392 27.76 -53.44 8.70
CA LYS A 392 27.40 -54.44 9.73
C LYS A 392 26.09 -55.16 9.42
N ILE A 393 25.08 -54.46 8.88
CA ILE A 393 23.81 -55.07 8.48
C ILE A 393 24.03 -56.10 7.36
N TRP A 394 24.76 -55.73 6.30
CA TRP A 394 25.03 -56.62 5.17
C TRP A 394 26.02 -57.74 5.50
N SER A 395 27.01 -57.48 6.34
CA SER A 395 27.92 -58.52 6.84
C SER A 395 27.16 -59.60 7.60
N GLN A 396 26.24 -59.20 8.49
CA GLN A 396 25.37 -60.14 9.19
C GLN A 396 24.46 -60.90 8.22
N ARG A 397 23.78 -60.20 7.30
CA ARG A 397 22.91 -60.81 6.29
C ARG A 397 23.65 -61.83 5.42
N ASN A 398 24.85 -61.50 4.96
CA ASN A 398 25.68 -62.39 4.15
C ASN A 398 26.20 -63.58 4.96
N SER A 399 26.50 -63.39 6.25
CA SER A 399 26.88 -64.49 7.14
C SER A 399 25.72 -65.46 7.41
N ASP A 400 24.50 -64.92 7.57
CA ASP A 400 23.30 -65.72 7.79
C ASP A 400 22.91 -66.49 6.52
N LEU A 401 23.00 -65.84 5.35
CA LEU A 401 22.82 -66.50 4.04
C LEU A 401 23.86 -67.59 3.79
N ARG A 402 25.11 -67.41 4.26
CA ARG A 402 26.17 -68.42 4.14
C ARG A 402 25.95 -69.60 5.10
N ARG A 403 25.32 -69.36 6.26
CA ARG A 403 24.98 -70.39 7.25
C ARG A 403 23.73 -71.19 6.89
N SER A 404 22.72 -70.55 6.31
CA SER A 404 21.46 -71.19 5.89
C SER A 404 20.98 -70.66 4.53
N PRO A 405 21.46 -71.23 3.40
CA PRO A 405 21.13 -70.73 2.05
C PRO A 405 19.65 -70.84 1.66
N ARG A 406 18.88 -71.68 2.36
CA ARG A 406 17.44 -71.91 2.09
C ARG A 406 16.52 -70.89 2.77
N ASP A 407 17.01 -70.14 3.75
CA ASP A 407 16.20 -69.16 4.49
C ASP A 407 16.32 -67.76 3.89
N LEU A 408 15.36 -67.36 3.05
CA LEU A 408 15.28 -65.98 2.55
C LEU A 408 14.78 -64.97 3.61
N ARG A 409 14.32 -65.43 4.78
CA ARG A 409 13.81 -64.58 5.85
C ARG A 409 14.94 -63.85 6.59
N TRP A 410 14.65 -62.67 7.13
CA TRP A 410 15.62 -61.87 7.89
C TRP A 410 15.74 -62.41 9.32
N SER A 411 16.96 -62.65 9.80
CA SER A 411 17.23 -63.11 11.18
C SER A 411 16.87 -62.04 12.20
N SER A 412 16.63 -62.45 13.46
CA SER A 412 16.35 -61.54 14.57
C SER A 412 17.53 -60.59 14.82
N GLU A 413 18.75 -61.12 14.70
CA GLU A 413 20.01 -60.42 14.85
C GLU A 413 20.20 -59.35 13.77
N ALA A 414 19.95 -59.68 12.50
CA ALA A 414 19.99 -58.71 11.41
C ALA A 414 18.94 -57.61 11.60
N ASN A 415 17.73 -57.96 12.04
CA ASN A 415 16.69 -56.97 12.36
C ASN A 415 17.09 -56.06 13.52
N LYS A 416 17.74 -56.58 14.56
CA LYS A 416 18.27 -55.78 15.67
C LYS A 416 19.30 -54.76 15.17
N LYS A 417 20.20 -55.14 14.27
CA LYS A 417 21.16 -54.20 13.65
C LYS A 417 20.50 -53.10 12.82
N VAL A 418 19.40 -53.42 12.13
CA VAL A 418 18.61 -52.41 11.40
C VAL A 418 17.94 -51.43 12.38
N VAL A 419 17.39 -51.90 13.51
CA VAL A 419 16.82 -51.02 14.54
C VAL A 419 17.91 -50.10 15.11
N THR A 420 19.09 -50.63 15.43
CA THR A 420 20.22 -49.80 15.89
C THR A 420 20.61 -48.74 14.86
N PHE A 421 20.58 -49.06 13.55
CA PHE A 421 20.80 -48.06 12.51
C PHE A 421 19.74 -46.95 12.54
N LEU A 422 18.46 -47.31 12.72
CA LEU A 422 17.35 -46.35 12.79
C LEU A 422 17.46 -45.44 14.02
N GLU A 423 17.90 -45.96 15.16
CA GLU A 423 18.18 -45.15 16.37
C GLU A 423 19.28 -44.13 16.10
N VAL A 424 20.38 -44.55 15.46
CA VAL A 424 21.47 -43.65 15.04
C VAL A 424 20.98 -42.61 14.03
N ALA A 425 20.15 -43.01 13.07
CA ALA A 425 19.53 -42.10 12.11
C ALA A 425 18.60 -41.08 12.79
N LEU A 426 17.84 -41.49 13.81
CA LEU A 426 16.99 -40.58 14.58
C LEU A 426 17.82 -39.47 15.25
N VAL A 427 18.97 -39.80 15.83
CA VAL A 427 19.89 -38.80 16.42
C VAL A 427 20.36 -37.81 15.35
N PHE A 428 20.75 -38.29 14.17
CA PHE A 428 21.17 -37.44 13.06
C PHE A 428 20.08 -36.49 12.55
N VAL A 429 18.83 -36.96 12.49
CA VAL A 429 17.69 -36.18 11.97
C VAL A 429 17.07 -35.27 13.04
N SER A 430 17.28 -35.55 14.33
CA SER A 430 16.70 -34.80 15.44
C SER A 430 16.89 -33.27 15.37
N PRO A 431 18.04 -32.71 14.92
CA PRO A 431 18.19 -31.26 14.83
C PRO A 431 17.35 -30.64 13.72
N GLU A 432 17.12 -31.39 12.63
CA GLU A 432 16.27 -30.95 11.52
C GLU A 432 14.78 -31.03 11.87
N ILE A 433 14.37 -32.07 12.62
CA ILE A 433 13.02 -32.15 13.19
C ILE A 433 12.80 -30.98 14.14
N LEU A 434 13.76 -30.68 15.02
CA LEU A 434 13.67 -29.51 15.90
C LEU A 434 13.57 -28.21 15.11
N ALA A 435 14.36 -28.05 14.04
CA ALA A 435 14.29 -26.89 13.17
C ALA A 435 12.91 -26.76 12.47
N LEU A 436 12.31 -27.88 12.06
CA LEU A 436 10.97 -27.94 11.47
C LEU A 436 9.89 -27.57 12.50
N VAL A 437 9.97 -28.11 13.72
CA VAL A 437 9.04 -27.76 14.82
C VAL A 437 9.13 -26.27 15.14
N LEU A 438 10.35 -25.71 15.20
CA LEU A 438 10.58 -24.28 15.42
C LEU A 438 10.14 -23.40 14.23
N LEU A 439 10.06 -23.95 13.01
CA LEU A 439 9.49 -23.27 11.85
C LEU A 439 7.96 -23.20 11.95
N ILE A 440 7.31 -24.31 12.35
CA ILE A 440 5.85 -24.40 12.50
C ILE A 440 5.36 -23.60 13.72
N LEU A 441 6.18 -23.50 14.78
CA LEU A 441 5.89 -22.76 16.01
C LEU A 441 6.70 -21.44 16.08
N PRO A 442 6.35 -20.41 15.30
CA PRO A 442 7.13 -19.18 15.20
C PRO A 442 7.28 -18.44 16.52
N TRP A 443 6.34 -18.58 17.46
CA TRP A 443 6.40 -17.93 18.77
C TRP A 443 7.59 -18.39 19.65
N VAL A 444 7.94 -19.67 19.61
CA VAL A 444 9.04 -20.28 20.37
C VAL A 444 10.35 -19.88 19.72
N ARG A 445 10.40 -19.91 18.38
CA ARG A 445 11.57 -19.43 17.64
C ARG A 445 11.82 -17.94 17.84
N ASN A 446 10.77 -17.10 17.77
CA ASN A 446 10.87 -15.67 18.04
C ASN A 446 11.32 -15.42 19.47
N PHE A 447 10.84 -16.20 20.44
CA PHE A 447 11.32 -16.14 21.82
C PHE A 447 12.81 -16.48 21.92
N LEU A 448 13.25 -17.59 21.30
CA LEU A 448 14.66 -18.01 21.29
C LEU A 448 15.58 -16.97 20.61
N GLU A 449 15.17 -16.40 19.47
CA GLU A 449 15.94 -15.40 18.73
C GLU A 449 16.01 -14.04 19.44
N ASN A 450 14.94 -13.64 20.16
CA ASN A 450 14.91 -12.39 20.93
C ASN A 450 15.65 -12.50 22.26
N THR A 451 15.82 -13.72 22.78
CA THR A 451 16.42 -13.92 24.09
C THR A 451 17.94 -13.76 24.03
N ASN A 452 18.46 -12.76 24.73
CA ASN A 452 19.90 -12.45 24.77
C ASN A 452 20.69 -13.30 25.80
N TRP A 453 20.10 -14.38 26.29
CA TRP A 453 20.69 -15.21 27.34
C TRP A 453 21.89 -15.99 26.81
N LYS A 454 23.02 -15.92 27.54
CA LYS A 454 24.32 -16.44 27.09
C LYS A 454 24.27 -17.95 26.76
N ILE A 455 23.54 -18.72 27.56
CA ILE A 455 23.40 -20.18 27.40
C ILE A 455 22.69 -20.51 26.08
N LEU A 456 21.56 -19.83 25.80
CA LEU A 456 20.83 -20.01 24.54
C LEU A 456 21.64 -19.55 23.33
N ARG A 457 22.42 -18.47 23.45
CA ARG A 457 23.36 -18.04 22.39
C ARG A 457 24.43 -19.10 22.10
N MET A 458 24.97 -19.76 23.13
CA MET A 458 25.92 -20.87 22.94
C MET A 458 25.27 -22.08 22.25
N LEU A 459 24.04 -22.45 22.63
CA LEU A 459 23.31 -23.55 22.00
C LEU A 459 22.96 -23.25 20.53
N THR A 460 22.52 -22.03 20.24
CA THR A 460 22.15 -21.59 18.89
C THR A 460 23.34 -21.32 17.98
N TRP A 461 24.55 -21.11 18.52
CA TRP A 461 25.77 -20.84 17.75
C TRP A 461 26.07 -21.93 16.71
N TRP A 462 25.73 -23.19 17.00
CA TRP A 462 25.90 -24.29 16.04
C TRP A 462 24.96 -24.16 14.82
N PHE A 463 23.75 -23.68 15.03
CA PHE A 463 22.67 -23.67 14.03
C PHE A 463 22.50 -22.33 13.31
N GLN A 464 22.79 -21.19 13.96
CA GLN A 464 22.52 -19.85 13.44
C GLN A 464 23.72 -18.91 13.63
N SER A 465 23.87 -17.91 12.76
CA SER A 465 24.78 -16.77 13.00
C SER A 465 24.02 -15.69 13.77
N SER A 466 24.70 -15.00 14.69
CA SER A 466 24.07 -13.92 15.46
C SER A 466 24.01 -12.64 14.63
N SER A 467 22.94 -12.44 13.86
CA SER A 467 22.65 -11.14 13.22
C SER A 467 21.85 -10.25 14.16
N PHE A 468 22.02 -8.93 14.14
CA PHE A 468 21.14 -8.00 14.88
C PHE A 468 19.84 -7.74 14.11
N ILE A 469 19.97 -7.48 12.81
CA ILE A 469 18.85 -7.26 11.90
C ILE A 469 18.13 -8.59 11.62
N GLY A 470 16.79 -8.54 11.50
CA GLY A 470 15.96 -9.70 11.15
C GLY A 470 15.44 -10.51 12.35
N ARG A 471 15.85 -10.20 13.58
CA ARG A 471 15.46 -10.97 14.78
C ARG A 471 13.99 -10.83 15.12
N GLY A 472 13.33 -11.97 15.33
CA GLY A 472 11.93 -11.99 15.77
C GLY A 472 10.94 -11.42 14.77
N LEU A 473 11.34 -11.28 13.49
CA LEU A 473 10.49 -10.81 12.39
C LEU A 473 9.77 -11.96 11.66
N ARG A 474 9.67 -13.14 12.27
CA ARG A 474 8.94 -14.27 11.66
C ARG A 474 7.45 -13.96 11.61
N GLU A 475 6.82 -14.37 10.52
CA GLU A 475 5.39 -14.22 10.28
C GLU A 475 4.54 -14.99 11.30
N GLY A 476 3.25 -14.64 11.35
CA GLY A 476 2.28 -15.25 12.25
C GLY A 476 2.09 -16.75 11.97
N LEU A 477 1.56 -17.47 12.97
CA LEU A 477 1.33 -18.91 12.88
C LEU A 477 0.44 -19.31 11.69
N VAL A 478 -0.61 -18.53 11.42
CA VAL A 478 -1.55 -18.80 10.32
C VAL A 478 -0.86 -18.71 8.96
N ASP A 479 -0.02 -17.69 8.75
CA ASP A 479 0.64 -17.49 7.46
C ASP A 479 1.76 -18.52 7.24
N ASN A 480 2.47 -18.91 8.30
CA ASN A 480 3.40 -20.05 8.25
C ASN A 480 2.70 -21.36 7.90
N ILE A 481 1.51 -21.64 8.45
CA ILE A 481 0.73 -22.84 8.11
C ILE A 481 0.31 -22.81 6.64
N LYS A 482 -0.21 -21.67 6.14
CA LYS A 482 -0.57 -21.51 4.72
C LYS A 482 0.62 -21.77 3.81
N TYR A 483 1.76 -21.15 4.11
CA TYR A 483 3.00 -21.33 3.34
C TYR A 483 3.48 -22.78 3.35
N THR A 484 3.44 -23.42 4.52
CA THR A 484 3.84 -24.83 4.67
C THR A 484 2.92 -25.75 3.87
N LEU A 485 1.60 -25.56 3.98
CA LEU A 485 0.62 -26.36 3.25
C LEU A 485 0.79 -26.22 1.73
N PHE A 486 1.04 -25.01 1.25
CA PHE A 486 1.34 -24.76 -0.17
C PHE A 486 2.50 -25.62 -0.66
N TRP A 487 3.64 -25.60 0.03
CA TRP A 487 4.80 -26.40 -0.38
C TRP A 487 4.60 -27.89 -0.20
N VAL A 488 3.86 -28.34 0.81
CA VAL A 488 3.52 -29.75 0.99
C VAL A 488 2.75 -30.27 -0.23
N VAL A 489 1.76 -29.52 -0.72
CA VAL A 489 0.95 -29.91 -1.88
C VAL A 489 1.79 -29.90 -3.17
N VAL A 490 2.60 -28.86 -3.39
CA VAL A 490 3.50 -28.76 -4.55
C VAL A 490 4.48 -29.93 -4.58
N LEU A 491 5.17 -30.19 -3.47
CA LEU A 491 6.16 -31.27 -3.38
C LEU A 491 5.52 -32.65 -3.49
N ALA A 492 4.35 -32.88 -2.86
CA ALA A 492 3.64 -34.16 -2.96
C ALA A 492 3.25 -34.48 -4.41
N THR A 493 2.73 -33.50 -5.14
CA THR A 493 2.33 -33.66 -6.55
C THR A 493 3.55 -33.90 -7.43
N LYS A 494 4.60 -33.09 -7.26
CA LYS A 494 5.86 -33.22 -7.98
C LYS A 494 6.49 -34.59 -7.77
N PHE A 495 6.65 -35.03 -6.52
CA PHE A 495 7.25 -36.33 -6.22
C PHE A 495 6.39 -37.52 -6.64
N GLY A 496 5.06 -37.39 -6.56
CA GLY A 496 4.14 -38.38 -7.12
C GLY A 496 4.35 -38.52 -8.63
N PHE A 497 4.33 -37.40 -9.36
CA PHE A 497 4.54 -37.38 -10.81
C PHE A 497 5.92 -37.93 -11.20
N SER A 498 7.00 -37.45 -10.58
CA SER A 498 8.35 -37.92 -10.87
C SER A 498 8.50 -39.43 -10.61
N TYR A 499 7.92 -39.97 -9.54
CA TYR A 499 8.01 -41.40 -9.26
C TYR A 499 7.29 -42.26 -10.32
N PHE A 500 6.02 -41.95 -10.60
CA PHE A 500 5.19 -42.79 -11.48
C PHE A 500 5.49 -42.59 -12.97
N MET A 501 5.79 -41.35 -13.40
CA MET A 501 5.93 -41.00 -14.82
C MET A 501 7.38 -40.91 -15.30
N GLN A 502 8.34 -40.61 -14.42
CA GLN A 502 9.75 -40.45 -14.82
C GLN A 502 10.59 -41.64 -14.35
N ILE A 503 10.61 -41.94 -13.05
CA ILE A 503 11.55 -42.91 -12.47
C ILE A 503 11.13 -44.35 -12.77
N LYS A 504 9.87 -44.73 -12.47
CA LYS A 504 9.39 -46.11 -12.62
C LYS A 504 9.49 -46.65 -14.06
N PRO A 505 9.09 -45.89 -15.11
CA PRO A 505 9.19 -46.37 -16.48
C PRO A 505 10.63 -46.62 -16.95
N MET A 506 11.61 -45.91 -16.38
CA MET A 506 13.02 -46.03 -16.76
C MET A 506 13.70 -47.27 -16.19
N VAL A 507 13.17 -47.87 -15.12
CA VAL A 507 13.78 -49.05 -14.49
C VAL A 507 13.82 -50.26 -15.42
N LYS A 508 12.72 -50.55 -16.13
CA LYS A 508 12.62 -51.74 -17.00
C LYS A 508 13.60 -51.68 -18.18
N PRO A 509 13.67 -50.59 -18.98
CA PRO A 509 14.70 -50.41 -19.99
C PRO A 509 16.12 -50.47 -19.41
N SER A 510 16.35 -49.85 -18.24
CA SER A 510 17.67 -49.86 -17.60
C SER A 510 18.15 -51.27 -17.26
N LYS A 511 17.27 -52.11 -16.70
CA LYS A 511 17.60 -53.52 -16.42
C LYS A 511 17.83 -54.34 -17.67
N GLN A 512 17.04 -54.11 -18.73
CA GLN A 512 17.23 -54.78 -20.02
C GLN A 512 18.60 -54.42 -20.60
N MET A 513 18.96 -53.14 -20.60
CA MET A 513 20.22 -52.66 -21.16
C MET A 513 21.46 -53.11 -20.36
N LEU A 514 21.34 -53.21 -19.03
CA LEU A 514 22.39 -53.76 -18.16
C LEU A 514 22.57 -55.28 -18.28
N LYS A 515 21.56 -56.01 -18.78
CA LYS A 515 21.63 -57.46 -18.99
C LYS A 515 22.25 -57.85 -20.33
N LEU A 516 22.27 -56.93 -21.30
CA LEU A 516 22.94 -57.14 -22.59
C LEU A 516 24.45 -57.28 -22.34
N LYS A 517 25.04 -58.37 -22.85
CA LYS A 517 26.48 -58.64 -22.86
C LYS A 517 26.91 -58.80 -24.33
N ASP A 518 28.16 -58.48 -24.64
CA ASP A 518 28.76 -58.60 -25.98
C ASP A 518 28.08 -57.73 -27.05
N VAL A 519 28.02 -56.41 -26.81
CA VAL A 519 27.51 -55.42 -27.78
C VAL A 519 28.70 -54.78 -28.50
N ASN A 520 28.78 -54.92 -29.83
CA ASN A 520 29.76 -54.22 -30.64
C ASN A 520 29.34 -52.76 -30.81
N TYR A 521 30.08 -51.82 -30.21
CA TYR A 521 29.85 -50.39 -30.39
C TYR A 521 30.54 -49.89 -31.66
N GLU A 522 29.81 -49.18 -32.53
CA GLU A 522 30.39 -48.46 -33.69
C GLU A 522 31.14 -47.18 -33.29
N TRP A 523 30.94 -46.73 -32.05
CA TRP A 523 31.55 -45.53 -31.47
C TRP A 523 32.50 -45.89 -30.31
N HIS A 524 33.28 -44.91 -29.83
CA HIS A 524 34.31 -45.13 -28.81
C HIS A 524 33.73 -45.64 -27.48
N GLU A 525 34.22 -46.79 -27.00
CA GLU A 525 33.87 -47.33 -25.68
C GLU A 525 34.63 -46.57 -24.58
N PHE A 526 33.92 -45.77 -23.79
CA PHE A 526 34.52 -45.10 -22.62
C PHE A 526 34.65 -46.02 -21.39
N PHE A 527 33.97 -47.17 -21.38
CA PHE A 527 34.03 -48.16 -20.32
C PHE A 527 34.07 -49.57 -20.93
N ASP A 528 35.24 -50.19 -20.89
CA ASP A 528 35.46 -51.54 -21.41
C ASP A 528 34.35 -52.50 -20.96
N HIS A 529 33.70 -53.15 -21.94
CA HIS A 529 32.76 -54.26 -21.74
C HIS A 529 31.52 -53.90 -20.89
N SER A 530 31.08 -52.63 -20.84
CA SER A 530 29.89 -52.27 -20.03
C SER A 530 28.95 -51.24 -20.67
N ASN A 531 27.65 -51.54 -20.66
CA ASN A 531 26.58 -50.67 -21.19
C ASN A 531 26.19 -49.51 -20.24
N ARG A 532 27.07 -49.14 -19.29
CA ARG A 532 26.75 -48.18 -18.22
C ARG A 532 26.64 -46.74 -18.72
N LEU A 533 27.47 -46.36 -19.70
CA LEU A 533 27.40 -45.03 -20.32
C LEU A 533 26.06 -44.82 -21.04
N SER A 534 25.62 -45.83 -21.80
CA SER A 534 24.34 -45.83 -22.49
C SER A 534 23.16 -45.65 -21.51
N VAL A 535 23.23 -46.29 -20.33
CA VAL A 535 22.24 -46.08 -19.26
C VAL A 535 22.28 -44.64 -18.78
N GLY A 536 23.47 -44.07 -18.57
CA GLY A 536 23.63 -42.66 -18.21
C GLY A 536 22.98 -41.71 -19.23
N LEU A 537 23.22 -41.93 -20.53
CA LEU A 537 22.64 -41.13 -21.61
C LEU A 537 21.11 -41.27 -21.70
N LEU A 538 20.58 -42.47 -21.43
CA LEU A 538 19.13 -42.69 -21.36
C LEU A 538 18.48 -41.90 -20.21
N TRP A 539 19.13 -41.85 -19.05
CA TRP A 539 18.61 -41.15 -17.87
C TRP A 539 18.81 -39.63 -17.93
N LEU A 540 19.80 -39.13 -18.68
CA LEU A 540 20.18 -37.72 -18.68
C LEU A 540 18.99 -36.77 -18.99
N PRO A 541 18.20 -36.97 -20.07
CA PRO A 541 17.03 -36.11 -20.33
C PRO A 541 15.99 -36.18 -19.21
N VAL A 542 15.77 -37.37 -18.64
CA VAL A 542 14.78 -37.59 -17.58
C VAL A 542 15.20 -36.87 -16.30
N VAL A 543 16.48 -36.91 -15.95
CA VAL A 543 17.03 -36.20 -14.79
C VAL A 543 16.96 -34.67 -14.99
N LEU A 544 17.23 -34.17 -16.20
CA LEU A 544 17.08 -32.74 -16.49
C LEU A 544 15.62 -32.27 -16.33
N ILE A 545 14.66 -33.04 -16.84
CA ILE A 545 13.23 -32.76 -16.66
C ILE A 545 12.85 -32.83 -15.17
N TYR A 546 13.35 -33.82 -14.43
CA TYR A 546 13.14 -33.96 -12.99
C TYR A 546 13.63 -32.74 -12.17
N LEU A 547 14.74 -32.11 -12.60
CA LEU A 547 15.23 -30.89 -11.94
C LEU A 547 14.37 -29.66 -12.28
N MET A 548 13.83 -29.59 -13.50
CA MET A 548 13.03 -28.46 -13.98
C MET A 548 11.55 -28.53 -13.55
N ASP A 549 11.00 -29.73 -13.36
CA ASP A 549 9.56 -29.94 -13.15
C ASP A 549 8.97 -29.22 -11.93
N LEU A 550 9.79 -28.93 -10.92
CA LEU A 550 9.36 -28.20 -9.72
C LEU A 550 8.83 -26.80 -10.07
N GLN A 551 9.42 -26.14 -11.08
CA GLN A 551 8.97 -24.82 -11.53
C GLN A 551 7.57 -24.90 -12.16
N ILE A 552 7.27 -25.99 -12.89
CA ILE A 552 5.96 -26.21 -13.51
C ILE A 552 4.90 -26.38 -12.43
N TRP A 553 5.12 -27.27 -11.47
CA TRP A 553 4.18 -27.49 -10.37
C TRP A 553 4.00 -26.24 -9.50
N TYR A 554 5.09 -25.53 -9.21
CA TYR A 554 5.03 -24.24 -8.52
C TYR A 554 4.18 -23.23 -9.30
N ALA A 555 4.36 -23.09 -10.62
CA ALA A 555 3.59 -22.17 -11.45
C ALA A 555 2.09 -22.49 -11.44
N ILE A 556 1.72 -23.76 -11.55
CA ILE A 556 0.32 -24.22 -11.50
C ILE A 556 -0.32 -23.86 -10.15
N TYR A 557 0.29 -24.29 -9.04
CA TYR A 557 -0.28 -24.06 -7.72
C TYR A 557 -0.23 -22.58 -7.31
N SER A 558 0.82 -21.84 -7.67
CA SER A 558 0.90 -20.40 -7.42
C SER A 558 -0.16 -19.62 -8.20
N SER A 559 -0.51 -20.06 -9.42
CA SER A 559 -1.64 -19.50 -10.16
C SER A 559 -2.97 -19.75 -9.44
N PHE A 560 -3.24 -20.97 -8.97
CA PHE A 560 -4.46 -21.28 -8.21
C PHE A 560 -4.56 -20.52 -6.90
N VAL A 561 -3.47 -20.50 -6.10
CA VAL A 561 -3.45 -19.75 -4.84
C VAL A 561 -3.52 -18.25 -5.10
N GLY A 562 -2.81 -17.74 -6.10
CA GLY A 562 -2.87 -16.33 -6.51
C GLY A 562 -4.27 -15.92 -6.97
N ALA A 563 -4.94 -16.75 -7.77
CA ALA A 563 -6.34 -16.54 -8.15
C ALA A 563 -7.27 -16.58 -6.94
N GLY A 564 -7.08 -17.53 -6.03
CA GLY A 564 -7.84 -17.62 -4.78
C GLY A 564 -7.67 -16.38 -3.90
N VAL A 565 -6.42 -15.95 -3.68
CA VAL A 565 -6.09 -14.72 -2.93
C VAL A 565 -6.70 -13.50 -3.62
N GLY A 566 -6.58 -13.39 -4.96
CA GLY A 566 -7.19 -12.33 -5.75
C GLY A 566 -8.71 -12.26 -5.59
N LEU A 567 -9.39 -13.40 -5.64
CA LEU A 567 -10.84 -13.51 -5.41
C LEU A 567 -11.23 -13.10 -3.98
N PHE A 568 -10.53 -13.59 -2.96
CA PHE A 568 -10.80 -13.23 -1.56
C PHE A 568 -10.46 -11.77 -1.23
N GLN A 569 -9.53 -11.18 -1.96
CA GLN A 569 -9.19 -9.76 -1.89
C GLN A 569 -10.07 -8.90 -2.80
N HIS A 570 -10.96 -9.50 -3.60
CA HIS A 570 -11.85 -8.83 -4.54
C HIS A 570 -11.09 -7.93 -5.54
N LEU A 571 -9.85 -8.31 -5.85
CA LEU A 571 -9.02 -7.63 -6.85
C LEU A 571 -9.66 -7.83 -8.22
N GLY A 572 -10.16 -6.74 -8.80
CA GLY A 572 -10.86 -6.77 -10.09
C GLY A 572 -12.33 -7.22 -10.01
N GLU A 573 -13.02 -6.99 -8.89
CA GLU A 573 -14.48 -7.15 -8.83
C GLU A 573 -15.22 -6.11 -9.69
N ILE A 574 -14.72 -4.87 -9.71
CA ILE A 574 -15.18 -3.79 -10.60
C ILE A 574 -14.09 -3.57 -11.66
N ARG A 575 -14.30 -4.15 -12.84
CA ARG A 575 -13.42 -4.00 -14.02
C ARG A 575 -14.02 -3.08 -15.06
N ASN A 576 -15.36 -3.10 -15.16
CA ASN A 576 -16.10 -2.39 -16.20
C ASN A 576 -17.11 -1.42 -15.59
N ILE A 577 -17.48 -0.41 -16.37
CA ILE A 577 -18.51 0.58 -16.01
C ILE A 577 -19.86 -0.06 -15.64
N GLN A 578 -20.23 -1.18 -16.28
CA GLN A 578 -21.46 -1.91 -15.93
C GLN A 578 -21.44 -2.45 -14.49
N GLN A 579 -20.31 -3.00 -14.05
CA GLN A 579 -20.13 -3.47 -12.67
C GLN A 579 -20.10 -2.29 -11.69
N LEU A 580 -19.50 -1.16 -12.09
CA LEU A 580 -19.54 0.08 -11.33
C LEU A 580 -20.98 0.51 -11.06
N ARG A 581 -21.84 0.55 -12.09
CA ARG A 581 -23.24 0.97 -11.98
C ARG A 581 -24.04 0.09 -11.01
N LEU A 582 -23.84 -1.22 -11.06
CA LEU A 582 -24.49 -2.17 -10.15
C LEU A 582 -24.09 -1.95 -8.68
N ARG A 583 -22.83 -1.56 -8.46
CA ARG A 583 -22.25 -1.35 -7.13
C ARG A 583 -22.38 0.08 -6.61
N PHE A 584 -22.65 1.05 -7.47
CA PHE A 584 -22.70 2.48 -7.12
C PHE A 584 -23.67 2.79 -5.97
N GLN A 585 -24.81 2.09 -5.91
CA GLN A 585 -25.77 2.20 -4.80
C GLN A 585 -25.16 1.90 -3.41
N PHE A 586 -24.09 1.11 -3.35
CA PHE A 586 -23.39 0.79 -2.11
C PHE A 586 -22.26 1.78 -1.80
N PHE A 587 -21.91 2.68 -2.72
CA PHE A 587 -20.75 3.59 -2.57
C PHE A 587 -20.98 4.56 -1.42
N ALA A 588 -22.16 5.17 -1.33
CA ALA A 588 -22.49 6.07 -0.23
C ALA A 588 -22.27 5.38 1.13
N SER A 589 -22.75 4.14 1.27
CA SER A 589 -22.56 3.35 2.48
C SER A 589 -21.11 2.90 2.71
N ALA A 590 -20.34 2.62 1.65
CA ALA A 590 -18.94 2.22 1.75
C ALA A 590 -18.01 3.40 2.07
N ILE A 591 -18.28 4.59 1.52
CA ILE A 591 -17.57 5.83 1.83
C ILE A 591 -17.84 6.23 3.27
N GLN A 592 -19.10 6.18 3.71
CA GLN A 592 -19.45 6.45 5.10
C GLN A 592 -18.74 5.48 6.05
N PHE A 593 -18.73 4.19 5.72
CA PHE A 593 -18.14 3.18 6.60
C PHE A 593 -16.62 3.23 6.65
N ASN A 594 -15.91 3.50 5.53
CA ASN A 594 -14.45 3.43 5.50
C ASN A 594 -13.77 4.80 5.64
N LEU A 595 -14.30 5.85 5.01
CA LEU A 595 -13.65 7.16 4.88
C LEU A 595 -14.15 8.19 5.89
N MET A 596 -15.36 8.05 6.43
CA MET A 596 -15.88 9.00 7.41
C MET A 596 -15.54 8.56 8.84
N PRO A 597 -14.92 9.44 9.65
CA PRO A 597 -14.70 9.15 11.05
C PRO A 597 -16.06 9.12 11.78
N GLU A 598 -16.50 7.94 12.24
CA GLU A 598 -17.66 7.84 13.13
C GLU A 598 -17.30 8.45 14.50
N GLU A 599 -17.81 9.66 14.78
CA GLU A 599 -17.60 10.37 16.05
C GLU A 599 -18.04 9.55 17.28
N GLN A 600 -18.97 8.60 17.11
CA GLN A 600 -19.63 7.90 18.21
C GLN A 600 -19.05 6.52 18.58
N LEU A 601 -18.05 5.97 17.86
CA LEU A 601 -17.50 4.62 18.14
C LEU A 601 -16.04 4.57 18.63
N LEU A 602 -15.39 5.71 18.86
CA LEU A 602 -14.04 5.72 19.45
C LEU A 602 -14.01 5.10 20.86
N ASN A 603 -15.12 5.14 21.61
CA ASN A 603 -15.23 4.56 22.95
C ASN A 603 -15.42 3.02 22.95
N ALA A 604 -15.73 2.41 21.80
CA ALA A 604 -15.97 0.95 21.67
C ALA A 604 -14.87 0.21 20.87
N ARG A 605 -13.77 0.90 20.52
CA ARG A 605 -12.61 0.33 19.82
C ARG A 605 -11.78 -0.55 20.76
N GLY A 606 -12.26 -1.77 21.00
CA GLY A 606 -11.47 -2.76 21.75
C GLY A 606 -12.18 -4.08 22.02
N THR A 607 -13.51 -4.10 22.11
CA THR A 607 -14.26 -5.31 22.46
C THR A 607 -14.40 -6.25 21.25
N PHE A 608 -14.21 -7.55 21.43
CA PHE A 608 -14.42 -8.56 20.36
C PHE A 608 -15.79 -8.43 19.68
N LYS A 609 -16.83 -8.01 20.42
CA LYS A 609 -18.19 -7.78 19.91
C LYS A 609 -18.26 -6.64 18.87
N SER A 610 -17.51 -5.54 19.05
CA SER A 610 -17.50 -4.45 18.07
C SER A 610 -16.73 -4.86 16.81
N LYS A 611 -15.60 -5.57 16.94
CA LYS A 611 -14.87 -6.16 15.80
C LYS A 611 -15.71 -7.16 14.99
N PHE A 612 -16.52 -7.98 15.68
CA PHE A 612 -17.41 -8.93 15.00
C PHE A 612 -18.58 -8.22 14.31
N LYS A 613 -19.19 -7.22 14.95
CA LYS A 613 -20.23 -6.40 14.33
C LYS A 613 -19.70 -5.64 13.11
N ASP A 614 -18.48 -5.09 13.21
CA ASP A 614 -17.76 -4.43 12.12
C ASP A 614 -17.48 -5.40 10.96
N ALA A 615 -17.03 -6.63 11.27
CA ALA A 615 -16.84 -7.69 10.28
C ALA A 615 -18.16 -8.08 9.58
N ILE A 616 -19.28 -8.16 10.32
CA ILE A 616 -20.61 -8.43 9.72
C ILE A 616 -21.05 -7.26 8.83
N HIS A 617 -20.90 -6.01 9.26
CA HIS A 617 -21.26 -4.85 8.44
C HIS A 617 -20.40 -4.78 7.17
N ARG A 618 -19.09 -5.03 7.29
CA ARG A 618 -18.18 -5.13 6.14
C ARG A 618 -18.57 -6.27 5.20
N LEU A 619 -18.99 -7.42 5.73
CA LEU A 619 -19.47 -8.54 4.94
C LEU A 619 -20.79 -8.21 4.22
N LYS A 620 -21.72 -7.51 4.88
CA LYS A 620 -22.96 -7.00 4.26
C LYS A 620 -22.68 -6.01 3.13
N LEU A 621 -21.78 -5.04 3.35
CA LEU A 621 -21.34 -4.07 2.34
C LEU A 621 -20.66 -4.75 1.15
N ARG A 622 -19.80 -5.74 1.43
CA ARG A 622 -19.00 -6.46 0.42
C ARG A 622 -19.84 -7.34 -0.49
N TYR A 623 -20.81 -8.07 0.06
CA TYR A 623 -21.67 -8.97 -0.73
C TYR A 623 -23.02 -8.34 -1.13
N GLY A 624 -23.26 -7.08 -0.78
CA GLY A 624 -24.50 -6.38 -1.13
C GLY A 624 -25.74 -6.91 -0.39
N PHE A 625 -25.57 -7.53 0.79
CA PHE A 625 -26.69 -8.01 1.60
C PHE A 625 -27.35 -6.84 2.34
N GLY A 626 -28.34 -6.20 1.70
CA GLY A 626 -29.17 -5.14 2.28
C GLY A 626 -29.86 -4.26 1.23
N GLN A 627 -30.80 -3.41 1.65
CA GLN A 627 -31.41 -2.35 0.82
C GLN A 627 -30.83 -0.98 1.25
N PRO A 628 -29.59 -0.63 0.85
CA PRO A 628 -28.91 0.58 1.32
C PRO A 628 -29.60 1.88 0.91
N TYR A 629 -30.32 1.89 -0.22
CA TYR A 629 -31.04 3.07 -0.72
C TYR A 629 -32.15 3.54 0.23
N LYS A 630 -32.87 2.62 0.90
CA LYS A 630 -33.90 2.98 1.89
C LYS A 630 -33.30 3.72 3.09
N LYS A 631 -32.07 3.38 3.47
CA LYS A 631 -31.33 4.08 4.52
C LYS A 631 -30.92 5.48 4.05
N LEU A 632 -30.43 5.60 2.81
CA LEU A 632 -29.98 6.85 2.23
C LEU A 632 -31.13 7.86 1.99
N GLU A 633 -32.30 7.39 1.53
CA GLU A 633 -33.51 8.22 1.39
C GLU A 633 -34.03 8.69 2.75
N SER A 634 -33.95 7.84 3.77
CA SER A 634 -34.34 8.22 5.13
C SER A 634 -33.39 9.22 5.80
N ASN A 635 -32.14 9.32 5.33
CA ASN A 635 -31.12 10.18 5.92
C ASN A 635 -30.49 11.13 4.87
N GLN A 636 -31.19 12.22 4.57
CA GLN A 636 -30.78 13.23 3.60
C GLN A 636 -29.38 13.83 3.88
N VAL A 637 -28.95 13.84 5.15
CA VAL A 637 -27.62 14.31 5.55
C VAL A 637 -26.52 13.37 5.01
N GLU A 638 -26.75 12.06 5.02
CA GLU A 638 -25.80 11.07 4.47
C GLU A 638 -25.68 11.23 2.95
N ALA A 639 -26.80 11.44 2.27
CA ALA A 639 -26.84 11.66 0.82
C ALA A 639 -26.07 12.93 0.40
N ASN A 640 -26.26 14.04 1.12
CA ASN A 640 -25.57 15.30 0.84
C ASN A 640 -24.05 15.18 1.07
N LYS A 641 -23.62 14.51 2.14
CA LYS A 641 -22.18 14.30 2.41
C LYS A 641 -21.52 13.45 1.33
N PHE A 642 -22.20 12.39 0.88
CA PHE A 642 -21.72 11.58 -0.24
C PHE A 642 -21.63 12.39 -1.54
N ALA A 643 -22.64 13.21 -1.84
CA ALA A 643 -22.65 14.06 -3.03
C ALA A 643 -21.48 15.05 -3.04
N LEU A 644 -21.16 15.68 -1.89
CA LEU A 644 -20.00 16.56 -1.77
C LEU A 644 -18.69 15.82 -2.15
N ILE A 645 -18.42 14.67 -1.52
CA ILE A 645 -17.20 13.90 -1.78
C ILE A 645 -17.13 13.44 -3.24
N TRP A 646 -18.23 12.90 -3.77
CA TRP A 646 -18.28 12.41 -5.14
C TRP A 646 -18.07 13.55 -6.15
N ASN A 647 -18.73 14.69 -5.95
CA ASN A 647 -18.63 15.82 -6.87
C ASN A 647 -17.22 16.42 -6.86
N GLU A 648 -16.55 16.51 -5.71
CA GLU A 648 -15.13 16.91 -5.64
C GLU A 648 -14.22 15.97 -6.45
N ILE A 649 -14.44 14.64 -6.38
CA ILE A 649 -13.67 13.67 -7.18
C ILE A 649 -13.87 13.92 -8.68
N ILE A 650 -15.10 14.13 -9.12
CA ILE A 650 -15.41 14.37 -10.54
C ILE A 650 -14.90 15.76 -10.99
N LEU A 651 -14.92 16.75 -10.11
CA LEU A 651 -14.34 18.08 -10.38
C LEU A 651 -12.83 17.99 -10.58
N ILE A 652 -12.11 17.23 -9.75
CA ILE A 652 -10.66 17.00 -9.93
C ILE A 652 -10.38 16.36 -11.29
N PHE A 653 -11.17 15.38 -11.71
CA PHE A 653 -11.01 14.77 -13.05
C PHE A 653 -11.22 15.77 -14.18
N ARG A 654 -12.08 16.78 -13.96
CA ARG A 654 -12.27 17.86 -14.90
C ARG A 654 -11.09 18.85 -14.89
N GLU A 655 -10.56 19.18 -13.71
CA GLU A 655 -9.39 20.06 -13.55
C GLU A 655 -8.13 19.46 -14.19
N GLU A 656 -7.96 18.13 -14.08
CA GLU A 656 -6.90 17.37 -14.76
C GLU A 656 -7.16 17.15 -16.27
N ASP A 657 -8.29 17.63 -16.80
CA ASP A 657 -8.71 17.50 -18.21
C ASP A 657 -8.94 16.06 -18.69
N ILE A 658 -9.20 15.12 -17.76
CA ILE A 658 -9.49 13.72 -18.08
C ILE A 658 -10.93 13.55 -18.61
N ILE A 659 -11.86 14.40 -18.12
CA ILE A 659 -13.27 14.41 -18.57
C ILE A 659 -13.67 15.75 -19.19
N SER A 660 -14.67 15.73 -20.06
CA SER A 660 -15.28 16.93 -20.66
C SER A 660 -16.31 17.61 -19.75
N ASP A 661 -16.69 18.86 -20.05
CA ASP A 661 -17.76 19.55 -19.29
C ASP A 661 -19.11 18.81 -19.38
N LYS A 662 -19.35 18.14 -20.51
CA LYS A 662 -20.57 17.35 -20.70
C LYS A 662 -20.56 16.11 -19.80
N GLU A 663 -19.43 15.42 -19.70
CA GLU A 663 -19.31 14.24 -18.83
C GLU A 663 -19.39 14.62 -17.35
N LEU A 664 -18.79 15.76 -16.96
CA LEU A 664 -18.95 16.33 -15.63
C LEU A 664 -20.44 16.48 -15.26
N GLU A 665 -21.24 17.14 -16.10
CA GLU A 665 -22.68 17.30 -15.85
C GLU A 665 -23.45 15.97 -15.76
N LEU A 666 -22.99 14.92 -16.45
CA LEU A 666 -23.63 13.61 -16.46
C LEU A 666 -23.27 12.76 -15.22
N MET A 667 -22.07 12.97 -14.67
CA MET A 667 -21.52 12.21 -13.56
C MET A 667 -21.76 12.85 -12.20
N GLU A 668 -22.05 14.14 -12.15
CA GLU A 668 -22.32 14.87 -10.91
C GLU A 668 -23.63 14.42 -10.23
N LEU A 669 -23.62 14.43 -8.89
CA LEU A 669 -24.80 14.30 -8.04
C LEU A 669 -25.37 15.71 -7.78
N PRO A 670 -26.48 16.11 -8.42
CA PRO A 670 -27.04 17.44 -8.21
C PRO A 670 -27.64 17.58 -6.81
N GLN A 671 -27.58 18.80 -6.28
CA GLN A 671 -28.32 19.15 -5.07
C GLN A 671 -29.84 19.06 -5.32
N ASN A 672 -30.61 18.85 -4.26
CA ASN A 672 -32.06 18.80 -4.37
C ASN A 672 -32.60 20.18 -4.79
N SER A 673 -33.18 20.25 -5.98
CA SER A 673 -33.81 21.45 -6.56
C SER A 673 -35.15 21.02 -7.16
N TRP A 674 -36.10 21.95 -7.27
CA TRP A 674 -37.48 21.65 -7.71
C TRP A 674 -38.18 20.58 -6.84
N ASN A 675 -37.92 20.57 -5.52
CA ASN A 675 -38.58 19.72 -4.52
C ASN A 675 -38.80 18.24 -4.94
N VAL A 676 -37.81 17.65 -5.61
CA VAL A 676 -37.89 16.27 -6.08
C VAL A 676 -37.90 15.30 -4.90
N ARG A 677 -38.84 14.34 -4.91
CA ARG A 677 -39.08 13.43 -3.77
C ARG A 677 -38.02 12.35 -3.58
N VAL A 678 -37.20 12.09 -4.61
CA VAL A 678 -36.23 10.99 -4.65
C VAL A 678 -34.78 11.50 -4.71
N ILE A 679 -33.84 10.63 -4.38
CA ILE A 679 -32.42 10.91 -4.60
C ILE A 679 -32.15 11.02 -6.09
N ARG A 680 -31.47 12.10 -6.46
CA ARG A 680 -31.13 12.43 -7.84
C ARG A 680 -29.80 11.80 -8.22
N TRP A 681 -29.85 10.56 -8.68
CA TRP A 681 -28.65 9.83 -9.13
C TRP A 681 -28.02 10.48 -10.37
N PRO A 682 -26.70 10.31 -10.62
CA PRO A 682 -26.07 10.81 -11.84
C PRO A 682 -26.77 10.32 -13.09
N SER A 683 -26.88 11.18 -14.11
CA SER A 683 -27.62 10.90 -15.34
C SER A 683 -27.10 9.66 -16.06
N PHE A 684 -25.78 9.39 -15.98
CA PHE A 684 -25.17 8.19 -16.59
C PHE A 684 -25.61 6.86 -15.93
N LEU A 685 -26.21 6.89 -14.73
CA LEU A 685 -26.80 5.71 -14.09
C LEU A 685 -28.23 5.46 -14.55
N LEU A 686 -28.97 6.53 -14.86
CA LEU A 686 -30.38 6.50 -15.25
C LEU A 686 -30.62 6.11 -16.73
N CYS A 687 -29.53 5.89 -17.49
CA CYS A 687 -29.55 5.66 -18.93
C CYS A 687 -30.57 4.62 -19.37
N ASN A 688 -31.45 5.00 -20.31
CA ASN A 688 -32.47 4.16 -20.93
C ASN A 688 -33.55 3.65 -19.95
N GLU A 689 -33.44 3.88 -18.64
CA GLU A 689 -34.40 3.33 -17.68
C GLU A 689 -35.78 3.96 -17.79
N LEU A 690 -35.88 5.25 -18.12
CA LEU A 690 -37.17 5.90 -18.35
C LEU A 690 -37.84 5.36 -19.62
N LEU A 691 -37.09 5.18 -20.71
CA LEU A 691 -37.62 4.61 -21.96
C LEU A 691 -38.07 3.16 -21.75
N LEU A 692 -37.32 2.38 -20.96
CA LEU A 692 -37.73 1.05 -20.55
C LEU A 692 -39.02 1.08 -19.72
N ALA A 693 -39.15 2.01 -18.76
CA ALA A 693 -40.40 2.18 -18.01
C ALA A 693 -41.58 2.55 -18.92
N LEU A 694 -41.38 3.45 -19.91
CA LEU A 694 -42.39 3.82 -20.90
C LEU A 694 -42.80 2.63 -21.77
N SER A 695 -41.84 1.81 -22.22
CA SER A 695 -42.13 0.59 -22.98
C SER A 695 -42.94 -0.42 -22.15
N GLN A 696 -42.57 -0.62 -20.88
CA GLN A 696 -43.28 -1.50 -19.95
C GLN A 696 -44.69 -1.00 -19.68
N ALA A 697 -44.87 0.31 -19.53
CA ALA A 697 -46.18 0.95 -19.37
C ALA A 697 -47.08 0.75 -20.61
N LYS A 698 -46.51 0.81 -21.83
CA LYS A 698 -47.23 0.57 -23.08
C LYS A 698 -47.58 -0.90 -23.29
N GLU A 699 -46.71 -1.83 -22.91
CA GLU A 699 -46.95 -3.27 -23.07
C GLU A 699 -47.96 -3.82 -22.04
N LEU A 700 -48.07 -3.16 -20.88
CA LEU A 700 -48.83 -3.65 -19.72
C LEU A 700 -50.04 -2.77 -19.42
N VAL A 701 -50.81 -2.42 -20.45
CA VAL A 701 -51.97 -1.52 -20.33
C VAL A 701 -53.08 -2.12 -19.45
N ASP A 702 -53.24 -3.44 -19.47
CA ASP A 702 -54.30 -4.16 -18.75
C ASP A 702 -53.86 -4.72 -17.39
N ALA A 703 -52.58 -4.54 -17.03
CA ALA A 703 -52.05 -5.03 -15.76
C ALA A 703 -52.47 -4.12 -14.59
N PRO A 704 -52.65 -4.66 -13.38
CA PRO A 704 -52.97 -3.83 -12.21
C PRO A 704 -51.78 -2.92 -11.85
N ASP A 705 -52.07 -1.70 -11.42
CA ASP A 705 -51.09 -0.66 -11.05
C ASP A 705 -49.98 -1.18 -10.11
N LYS A 706 -50.35 -2.00 -9.12
CA LYS A 706 -49.39 -2.61 -8.17
C LYS A 706 -48.32 -3.44 -8.86
N TRP A 707 -48.71 -4.20 -9.87
CA TRP A 707 -47.80 -5.08 -10.57
C TRP A 707 -46.90 -4.30 -11.54
N LEU A 708 -47.46 -3.30 -12.23
CA LEU A 708 -46.69 -2.37 -13.05
C LEU A 708 -45.66 -1.62 -12.20
N TRP A 709 -46.08 -1.06 -11.07
CA TRP A 709 -45.19 -0.36 -10.14
C TRP A 709 -44.14 -1.28 -9.53
N TYR A 710 -44.51 -2.51 -9.16
CA TYR A 710 -43.54 -3.52 -8.69
C TYR A 710 -42.47 -3.82 -9.74
N LYS A 711 -42.85 -3.94 -11.03
CA LYS A 711 -41.91 -4.18 -12.13
C LYS A 711 -40.98 -2.98 -12.37
N ILE A 712 -41.49 -1.76 -12.23
CA ILE A 712 -40.69 -0.53 -12.27
C ILE A 712 -39.71 -0.49 -11.09
N CYS A 713 -40.18 -0.79 -9.87
CA CYS A 713 -39.41 -0.78 -8.63
C CYS A 713 -38.36 -1.91 -8.52
N LYS A 714 -38.37 -2.90 -9.42
CA LYS A 714 -37.33 -3.94 -9.45
C LYS A 714 -35.93 -3.35 -9.69
N ASN A 715 -35.85 -2.24 -10.43
CA ASN A 715 -34.61 -1.48 -10.60
C ASN A 715 -34.77 -0.10 -9.94
N GLU A 716 -33.91 0.20 -8.98
CA GLU A 716 -33.97 1.45 -8.23
C GLU A 716 -33.74 2.68 -9.12
N TYR A 717 -32.78 2.61 -10.05
CA TYR A 717 -32.54 3.71 -10.99
C TYR A 717 -33.76 3.99 -11.86
N ARG A 718 -34.55 2.97 -12.19
CA ARG A 718 -35.80 3.13 -12.95
C ARG A 718 -36.87 3.84 -12.13
N ARG A 719 -37.06 3.42 -10.88
CA ARG A 719 -37.98 4.09 -9.95
C ARG A 719 -37.61 5.58 -9.79
N CYS A 720 -36.34 5.87 -9.53
CA CYS A 720 -35.86 7.24 -9.38
C CYS A 720 -36.02 8.05 -10.68
N ALA A 721 -35.70 7.47 -11.86
CA ALA A 721 -35.85 8.16 -13.14
C ALA A 721 -37.29 8.56 -13.44
N VAL A 722 -38.25 7.68 -13.18
CA VAL A 722 -39.69 7.95 -13.38
C VAL A 722 -40.17 9.05 -12.44
N MET A 723 -39.84 8.95 -11.15
CA MET A 723 -40.23 9.93 -10.13
C MET A 723 -39.60 11.30 -10.38
N GLU A 724 -38.29 11.34 -10.67
CA GLU A 724 -37.56 12.58 -10.97
C GLU A 724 -38.11 13.24 -12.24
N ALA A 725 -38.39 12.48 -13.30
CA ALA A 725 -38.96 13.02 -14.53
C ALA A 725 -40.35 13.63 -14.28
N TYR A 726 -41.21 12.95 -13.51
CA TYR A 726 -42.54 13.46 -13.18
C TYR A 726 -42.49 14.75 -12.35
N ASP A 727 -41.78 14.75 -11.22
CA ASP A 727 -41.68 15.93 -10.36
C ASP A 727 -41.01 17.10 -11.11
N SER A 728 -39.98 16.83 -11.93
CA SER A 728 -39.31 17.87 -12.73
C SER A 728 -40.19 18.46 -13.84
N VAL A 729 -41.00 17.64 -14.53
CA VAL A 729 -41.95 18.13 -15.54
C VAL A 729 -43.04 18.97 -14.88
N LYS A 730 -43.56 18.54 -13.73
CA LYS A 730 -44.54 19.29 -12.94
C LYS A 730 -44.01 20.67 -12.56
N HIS A 731 -42.80 20.73 -11.99
CA HIS A 731 -42.18 21.99 -11.62
C HIS A 731 -41.84 22.87 -12.82
N LEU A 732 -41.28 22.30 -13.89
CA LEU A 732 -40.93 23.06 -15.11
C LEU A 732 -42.15 23.69 -15.77
N LEU A 733 -43.26 22.96 -15.89
CA LEU A 733 -44.48 23.51 -16.50
C LEU A 733 -45.09 24.61 -15.63
N LEU A 734 -45.13 24.44 -14.30
CA LEU A 734 -45.63 25.46 -13.39
C LEU A 734 -44.72 26.70 -13.31
N GLU A 735 -43.42 26.57 -13.57
CA GLU A 735 -42.45 27.68 -13.54
C GLU A 735 -42.45 28.50 -14.84
N ILE A 736 -42.75 27.90 -16.00
CA ILE A 736 -42.80 28.59 -17.29
C ILE A 736 -44.13 29.37 -17.48
N ILE A 737 -45.18 28.98 -16.76
CA ILE A 737 -46.52 29.59 -16.86
C ILE A 737 -46.69 30.59 -15.72
N GLU A 738 -47.09 31.82 -16.03
CA GLU A 738 -47.27 32.88 -15.05
C GLU A 738 -48.34 32.51 -14.00
N THR A 739 -48.01 32.64 -12.71
CA THR A 739 -48.85 32.18 -11.58
C THR A 739 -50.23 32.85 -11.47
N THR A 740 -50.41 34.00 -12.12
CA THR A 740 -51.64 34.82 -12.08
C THR A 740 -52.65 34.43 -13.17
N THR A 741 -52.31 33.48 -14.04
CA THR A 741 -53.07 33.14 -15.25
C THR A 741 -54.02 31.95 -15.05
N GLU A 742 -55.12 31.89 -15.81
CA GLU A 742 -56.06 30.75 -15.76
C GLU A 742 -55.36 29.45 -16.21
N GLU A 743 -54.40 29.56 -17.12
CA GLU A 743 -53.57 28.48 -17.65
C GLU A 743 -52.73 27.78 -16.57
N HIS A 744 -52.24 28.53 -15.57
CA HIS A 744 -51.53 27.95 -14.43
C HIS A 744 -52.45 27.08 -13.58
N SER A 745 -53.71 27.51 -13.40
CA SER A 745 -54.72 26.74 -12.65
C SER A 745 -55.09 25.44 -13.36
N ILE A 746 -55.22 25.46 -14.69
CA ILE A 746 -55.51 24.29 -15.53
C ILE A 746 -54.42 23.22 -15.38
N ILE A 747 -53.14 23.61 -15.47
CA ILE A 747 -52.01 22.68 -15.30
C ILE A 747 -51.95 22.16 -13.87
N THR A 748 -52.23 23.00 -12.88
CA THR A 748 -52.27 22.60 -11.47
C THR A 748 -53.33 21.53 -11.22
N VAL A 749 -54.54 21.72 -11.73
CA VAL A 749 -55.64 20.75 -11.63
C VAL A 749 -55.30 19.44 -12.34
N LEU A 750 -54.69 19.50 -13.53
CA LEU A 750 -54.25 18.29 -14.25
C LEU A 750 -53.29 17.45 -13.41
N PHE A 751 -52.29 18.07 -12.79
CA PHE A 751 -51.35 17.35 -11.92
C PHE A 751 -51.98 16.88 -10.60
N GLN A 752 -52.98 17.60 -10.07
CA GLN A 752 -53.74 17.15 -8.90
C GLN A 752 -54.55 15.89 -9.20
N GLU A 753 -55.19 15.81 -10.37
CA GLU A 753 -55.92 14.62 -10.81
C GLU A 753 -54.99 13.42 -11.02
N ILE A 754 -53.81 13.65 -11.60
CA ILE A 754 -52.76 12.62 -11.71
C ILE A 754 -52.32 12.16 -10.32
N ASP A 755 -51.97 13.08 -9.42
CA ASP A 755 -51.55 12.75 -8.05
C ASP A 755 -52.66 11.98 -7.28
N HIS A 756 -53.92 12.35 -7.45
CA HIS A 756 -55.07 11.68 -6.83
C HIS A 756 -55.27 10.25 -7.35
N SER A 757 -55.19 10.06 -8.67
CA SER A 757 -55.30 8.73 -9.29
C SER A 757 -54.18 7.77 -8.87
N LEU A 758 -52.97 8.30 -8.64
CA LEU A 758 -51.82 7.56 -8.12
C LEU A 758 -52.04 7.15 -6.66
N GLN A 759 -52.64 8.02 -5.82
CA GLN A 759 -52.94 7.72 -4.43
C GLN A 759 -54.00 6.61 -4.27
N ILE A 760 -54.99 6.57 -5.16
CA ILE A 760 -56.08 5.58 -5.14
C ILE A 760 -55.69 4.28 -5.89
N GLU A 761 -54.49 4.22 -6.47
CA GLU A 761 -53.98 3.07 -7.25
C GLU A 761 -54.90 2.69 -8.43
N LYS A 762 -55.43 3.70 -9.13
CA LYS A 762 -56.31 3.56 -10.30
C LYS A 762 -55.80 4.29 -11.55
N PHE A 763 -54.50 4.59 -11.61
CA PHE A 763 -53.86 5.32 -12.69
C PHE A 763 -54.08 4.66 -14.07
N THR A 764 -53.87 3.34 -14.22
CA THR A 764 -54.09 2.66 -15.52
C THR A 764 -55.57 2.56 -15.89
N LYS A 765 -56.49 2.76 -14.94
CA LYS A 765 -57.93 2.78 -15.20
C LYS A 765 -58.41 4.15 -15.69
N THR A 766 -57.84 5.22 -15.15
CA THR A 766 -58.18 6.61 -15.51
C THR A 766 -57.48 7.06 -16.79
N PHE A 767 -56.20 6.70 -16.97
CA PHE A 767 -55.36 7.19 -18.05
C PHE A 767 -54.98 6.13 -19.09
N ASN A 768 -54.82 6.58 -20.32
CA ASN A 768 -54.42 5.75 -21.45
C ASN A 768 -52.89 5.73 -21.61
N MET A 769 -52.29 4.59 -21.28
CA MET A 769 -50.83 4.40 -21.36
C MET A 769 -50.28 4.46 -22.79
N THR A 770 -51.11 4.30 -23.84
CA THR A 770 -50.67 4.40 -25.24
C THR A 770 -50.41 5.83 -25.69
N ALA A 771 -50.95 6.84 -24.99
CA ALA A 771 -50.72 8.26 -25.28
C ALA A 771 -49.42 8.78 -24.64
N LEU A 772 -48.87 8.09 -23.64
CA LEU A 772 -47.67 8.48 -22.90
C LEU A 772 -46.40 8.65 -23.79
N PRO A 773 -46.16 7.81 -24.84
CA PRO A 773 -45.07 8.04 -25.78
C PRO A 773 -45.22 9.32 -26.62
N ASN A 774 -46.46 9.69 -27.00
CA ASN A 774 -46.73 10.93 -27.74
C ASN A 774 -46.41 12.16 -26.87
N PHE A 775 -46.78 12.09 -25.59
CA PHE A 775 -46.39 13.06 -24.58
C PHE A 775 -44.88 13.20 -24.43
N HIS A 776 -44.19 12.08 -24.29
CA HIS A 776 -42.73 12.05 -24.18
C HIS A 776 -42.05 12.73 -25.38
N ALA A 777 -42.52 12.46 -26.61
CA ALA A 777 -41.99 13.08 -27.82
C ALA A 777 -42.21 14.60 -27.86
N LYS A 778 -43.38 15.09 -27.43
CA LYS A 778 -43.66 16.53 -27.38
C LYS A 778 -42.91 17.25 -26.25
N LEU A 779 -42.70 16.59 -25.10
CA LEU A 779 -41.87 17.11 -24.00
C LEU A 779 -40.40 17.27 -24.42
N ILE A 780 -39.85 16.32 -25.19
CA ILE A 780 -38.51 16.47 -25.77
C ILE A 780 -38.44 17.71 -26.65
N LYS A 781 -39.41 17.89 -27.56
CA LYS A 781 -39.47 19.07 -28.45
C LYS A 781 -39.55 20.38 -27.67
N LEU A 782 -40.31 20.43 -26.57
CA LEU A 782 -40.38 21.59 -25.68
C LEU A 782 -39.01 21.91 -25.07
N LEU A 783 -38.32 20.90 -24.52
CA LEU A 783 -37.01 21.08 -23.89
C LEU A 783 -35.91 21.45 -24.89
N GLU A 784 -35.97 20.94 -26.13
CA GLU A 784 -35.08 21.35 -27.21
C GLU A 784 -35.25 22.83 -27.58
N LEU A 785 -36.48 23.36 -27.52
CA LEU A 785 -36.75 24.78 -27.75
C LEU A 785 -36.24 25.65 -26.59
N LEU A 786 -36.39 25.18 -25.34
CA LEU A 786 -35.93 25.90 -24.14
C LEU A 786 -34.41 25.95 -24.01
N ASN A 787 -33.70 24.93 -24.49
CA ASN A 787 -32.23 24.86 -24.42
C ASN A 787 -31.51 25.63 -25.55
N LYS A 788 -32.22 26.24 -26.51
CA LYS A 788 -31.61 27.05 -27.57
C LYS A 788 -31.15 28.42 -27.04
N PRO A 789 -30.02 28.96 -27.56
CA PRO A 789 -29.50 30.27 -27.14
C PRO A 789 -30.44 31.43 -27.51
N LYS A 790 -31.27 31.26 -28.54
CA LYS A 790 -32.38 32.17 -28.89
C LYS A 790 -33.68 31.40 -28.76
N GLN A 791 -34.56 31.85 -27.87
CA GLN A 791 -35.83 31.17 -27.57
C GLN A 791 -36.96 31.76 -28.43
N ASP A 792 -37.57 30.91 -29.24
CA ASP A 792 -38.71 31.27 -30.08
C ASP A 792 -40.01 31.11 -29.28
N ARG A 793 -40.51 32.20 -28.67
CA ARG A 793 -41.73 32.19 -27.83
C ARG A 793 -42.93 31.53 -28.51
N ASN A 794 -43.20 31.86 -29.77
CA ASN A 794 -44.34 31.32 -30.52
C ASN A 794 -44.26 29.79 -30.66
N LYS A 795 -43.07 29.24 -30.92
CA LYS A 795 -42.88 27.78 -31.04
C LYS A 795 -43.05 27.07 -29.71
N VAL A 796 -42.66 27.72 -28.60
CA VAL A 796 -42.88 27.20 -27.24
C VAL A 796 -44.38 27.13 -26.96
N VAL A 797 -45.12 28.21 -27.25
CA VAL A 797 -46.58 28.26 -27.14
C VAL A 797 -47.26 27.17 -27.97
N ASP A 798 -46.86 26.99 -29.24
CA ASP A 798 -47.39 25.93 -30.10
C ASP A 798 -47.16 24.53 -29.53
N THR A 799 -45.98 24.30 -28.94
CA THR A 799 -45.68 23.00 -28.31
C THR A 799 -46.44 22.77 -27.01
N LEU A 800 -46.67 23.81 -26.20
CA LEU A 800 -47.50 23.73 -25.00
C LEU A 800 -48.97 23.49 -25.35
N GLN A 801 -49.48 24.13 -26.40
CA GLN A 801 -50.81 23.88 -26.93
C GLN A 801 -50.98 22.42 -27.37
N ALA A 802 -50.00 21.88 -28.11
CA ALA A 802 -50.03 20.48 -28.51
C ALA A 802 -49.94 19.51 -27.31
N LEU A 803 -49.20 19.86 -26.25
CA LEU A 803 -49.14 19.07 -25.02
C LEU A 803 -50.48 19.07 -24.27
N TYR A 804 -51.14 20.22 -24.19
CA TYR A 804 -52.47 20.36 -23.59
C TYR A 804 -53.53 19.56 -24.36
N GLU A 805 -53.52 19.62 -25.70
CA GLU A 805 -54.46 18.85 -26.51
C GLU A 805 -54.31 17.34 -26.33
N ILE A 806 -53.06 16.83 -26.28
CA ILE A 806 -52.81 15.40 -26.00
C ILE A 806 -53.26 15.06 -24.57
N ALA A 807 -53.03 15.95 -23.60
CA ALA A 807 -53.47 15.75 -22.22
C ALA A 807 -54.97 15.61 -22.06
N VAL A 808 -55.71 16.50 -22.69
CA VAL A 808 -57.16 16.56 -22.50
C VAL A 808 -57.89 15.56 -23.39
N ARG A 809 -57.43 15.35 -24.64
CA ARG A 809 -58.15 14.55 -25.64
C ARG A 809 -57.69 13.10 -25.77
N GLU A 810 -56.41 12.82 -25.50
CA GLU A 810 -55.83 11.49 -25.74
C GLU A 810 -55.41 10.77 -24.44
N PHE A 811 -55.10 11.51 -23.36
CA PHE A 811 -54.59 10.91 -22.13
C PHE A 811 -55.67 10.29 -21.26
N PHE A 812 -56.84 10.90 -21.15
CA PHE A 812 -57.97 10.34 -20.39
C PHE A 812 -58.62 9.22 -21.21
N LYS A 813 -58.91 8.07 -20.59
CA LYS A 813 -59.65 6.98 -21.25
C LYS A 813 -61.10 7.37 -21.52
N GLU A 814 -61.70 8.11 -20.60
CA GLU A 814 -63.05 8.66 -20.74
C GLU A 814 -62.97 10.01 -21.44
N LYS A 815 -63.63 10.13 -22.60
CA LYS A 815 -63.68 11.38 -23.36
C LYS A 815 -64.63 12.34 -22.67
N ARG A 816 -64.08 13.45 -22.16
CA ARG A 816 -64.86 14.53 -21.53
C ARG A 816 -65.35 15.51 -22.59
N SER A 817 -66.60 15.96 -22.45
CA SER A 817 -67.14 17.06 -23.26
C SER A 817 -66.51 18.40 -22.85
N THR A 818 -66.58 19.42 -23.71
CA THR A 818 -66.05 20.76 -23.41
C THR A 818 -66.66 21.39 -22.17
N GLU A 819 -67.95 21.12 -21.91
CA GLU A 819 -68.67 21.58 -20.72
C GLU A 819 -68.13 20.93 -19.44
N GLN A 820 -67.90 19.61 -19.47
CA GLN A 820 -67.30 18.87 -18.34
C GLN A 820 -65.86 19.33 -18.05
N LEU A 821 -65.09 19.67 -19.09
CA LEU A 821 -63.73 20.18 -18.91
C LEU A 821 -63.70 21.58 -18.27
N MET A 822 -64.72 22.40 -18.51
CA MET A 822 -64.87 23.71 -17.85
C MET A 822 -65.31 23.56 -16.39
N GLU A 823 -66.20 22.61 -16.09
CA GLU A 823 -66.63 22.29 -14.71
C GLU A 823 -65.46 21.73 -13.88
N ASP A 824 -64.63 20.87 -14.48
CA ASP A 824 -63.45 20.29 -13.85
C ASP A 824 -62.29 21.29 -13.71
N GLY A 825 -62.40 22.51 -14.24
CA GLY A 825 -61.32 23.51 -14.23
C GLY A 825 -60.13 23.17 -15.13
N MET A 826 -60.32 22.31 -16.13
CA MET A 826 -59.30 21.88 -17.09
C MET A 826 -59.37 22.61 -18.44
N ALA A 827 -60.33 23.53 -18.60
CA ALA A 827 -60.50 24.41 -19.76
C ALA A 827 -60.79 25.86 -19.30
N PRO A 828 -60.40 26.88 -20.09
CA PRO A 828 -60.66 28.28 -19.75
C PRO A 828 -62.18 28.57 -19.70
N ARG A 829 -62.59 29.51 -18.83
CA ARG A 829 -64.02 29.83 -18.65
C ARG A 829 -64.62 30.63 -19.80
N ASP A 830 -63.79 31.28 -20.61
CA ASP A 830 -64.19 32.04 -21.78
C ASP A 830 -64.12 31.19 -23.07
N PRO A 831 -65.25 30.95 -23.77
CA PRO A 831 -65.28 30.22 -25.04
C PRO A 831 -64.44 30.88 -26.15
N ALA A 832 -64.23 32.20 -26.10
CA ALA A 832 -63.43 32.91 -27.10
C ALA A 832 -61.92 32.64 -26.96
N ALA A 833 -61.44 32.37 -25.74
CA ALA A 833 -60.07 31.96 -25.47
C ALA A 833 -59.76 30.54 -26.00
N MET A 834 -60.81 29.72 -26.19
CA MET A 834 -60.71 28.35 -26.73
C MET A 834 -60.46 28.32 -28.26
N ALA A 835 -60.73 29.42 -28.97
CA ALA A 835 -60.50 29.56 -30.41
C ALA A 835 -59.09 30.08 -30.77
N GLY A 836 -58.33 30.59 -29.79
CA GLY A 836 -56.94 31.07 -29.95
C GLY A 836 -55.89 30.13 -29.34
N HIS A 837 -54.62 30.54 -29.37
CA HIS A 837 -53.55 29.83 -28.63
C HIS A 837 -53.68 30.12 -27.13
N LEU A 838 -54.04 29.10 -26.34
CA LEU A 838 -54.28 29.21 -24.89
C LEU A 838 -53.08 29.84 -24.16
N PHE A 839 -51.85 29.43 -24.51
CA PHE A 839 -50.63 29.86 -23.82
C PHE A 839 -49.98 31.13 -24.39
N GLY A 840 -50.63 31.85 -25.31
CA GLY A 840 -50.02 32.96 -26.06
C GLY A 840 -49.45 34.09 -25.20
N ASN A 841 -50.16 34.46 -24.13
CA ASN A 841 -49.78 35.55 -23.22
C ASN A 841 -49.29 35.07 -21.84
N ALA A 842 -49.37 33.78 -21.54
CA ALA A 842 -49.12 33.21 -20.21
C ALA A 842 -47.69 32.65 -20.02
N VAL A 843 -46.87 32.61 -21.07
CA VAL A 843 -45.51 32.04 -21.02
C VAL A 843 -44.48 33.08 -20.59
N GLN A 844 -43.91 32.90 -19.40
CA GLN A 844 -42.78 33.68 -18.91
C GLN A 844 -41.51 32.81 -18.91
N LEU A 845 -40.61 33.09 -19.86
CA LEU A 845 -39.33 32.41 -19.94
C LEU A 845 -38.35 33.02 -18.92
N PRO A 846 -37.67 32.22 -18.08
CA PRO A 846 -36.67 32.71 -17.14
C PRO A 846 -35.53 33.45 -17.84
N ASP A 847 -34.88 34.39 -17.13
CA ASP A 847 -33.73 35.11 -17.66
C ASP A 847 -32.59 34.16 -18.01
N ALA A 848 -31.86 34.45 -19.11
CA ALA A 848 -30.68 33.69 -19.54
C ALA A 848 -29.56 33.63 -18.48
N SER A 849 -29.62 34.49 -17.46
CA SER A 849 -28.72 34.51 -16.29
C SER A 849 -29.03 33.40 -15.28
N ASN A 850 -30.23 32.80 -15.30
CA ASN A 850 -30.63 31.74 -14.39
C ASN A 850 -29.99 30.39 -14.80
N LYS A 851 -28.69 30.26 -14.52
CA LYS A 851 -27.90 29.06 -14.79
C LYS A 851 -28.49 27.79 -14.17
N THR A 852 -29.18 27.93 -13.03
CA THR A 852 -29.74 26.77 -12.32
C THR A 852 -30.92 26.17 -13.09
N PHE A 853 -31.86 26.99 -13.55
CA PHE A 853 -33.02 26.58 -14.34
C PHE A 853 -32.62 25.85 -15.64
N TYR A 854 -31.73 26.45 -16.44
CA TYR A 854 -31.28 25.83 -17.69
C TYR A 854 -30.44 24.58 -17.46
N ARG A 855 -29.71 24.49 -16.34
CA ARG A 855 -29.01 23.26 -15.96
C ARG A 855 -30.00 22.12 -15.63
N GLN A 856 -31.09 22.42 -14.93
CA GLN A 856 -32.15 21.44 -14.67
C GLN A 856 -32.88 21.04 -15.95
N THR A 857 -33.17 21.99 -16.84
CA THR A 857 -33.79 21.76 -18.14
C THR A 857 -32.93 20.83 -19.01
N ARG A 858 -31.60 21.05 -19.06
CA ARG A 858 -30.65 20.15 -19.74
C ARG A 858 -30.60 18.76 -19.12
N ARG A 859 -30.67 18.66 -17.79
CA ARG A 859 -30.73 17.37 -17.09
C ARG A 859 -32.02 16.61 -17.40
N LEU A 860 -33.18 17.26 -17.33
CA LEU A 860 -34.46 16.65 -17.66
C LEU A 860 -34.48 16.18 -19.12
N HIS A 861 -33.98 17.02 -20.04
CA HIS A 861 -33.80 16.63 -21.43
C HIS A 861 -32.92 15.39 -21.57
N THR A 862 -31.82 15.32 -20.81
CA THR A 862 -30.92 14.16 -20.78
C THR A 862 -31.64 12.90 -20.29
N ILE A 863 -32.41 12.97 -19.21
CA ILE A 863 -33.17 11.81 -18.69
C ILE A 863 -34.16 11.30 -19.74
N LEU A 864 -34.90 12.22 -20.38
CA LEU A 864 -35.90 11.89 -21.41
C LEU A 864 -35.29 11.35 -22.70
N THR A 865 -34.10 11.80 -23.09
CA THR A 865 -33.43 11.41 -24.34
C THR A 865 -32.35 10.33 -24.16
N SER A 866 -32.05 9.94 -22.93
CA SER A 866 -30.97 9.00 -22.62
C SER A 866 -31.14 7.66 -23.33
N ARG A 867 -30.07 7.20 -23.99
CA ARG A 867 -30.00 5.91 -24.71
C ARG A 867 -28.78 5.12 -24.25
N ASP A 868 -28.65 3.89 -24.75
CA ASP A 868 -27.55 2.99 -24.40
C ASP A 868 -26.15 3.53 -24.71
N SER A 869 -26.01 4.56 -25.55
CA SER A 869 -24.73 5.23 -25.82
C SER A 869 -24.09 5.85 -24.57
N MET A 870 -24.89 6.21 -23.57
CA MET A 870 -24.39 6.72 -22.29
C MET A 870 -23.76 5.65 -21.39
N ASN A 871 -23.83 4.36 -21.77
CA ASN A 871 -23.18 3.26 -21.05
C ASN A 871 -21.65 3.36 -21.08
N ASN A 872 -21.09 4.12 -22.01
CA ASN A 872 -19.65 4.28 -22.20
C ASN A 872 -19.07 5.51 -21.49
N ILE A 873 -19.80 6.14 -20.57
CA ILE A 873 -19.32 7.34 -19.86
C ILE A 873 -18.63 6.95 -18.55
N PRO A 874 -17.44 7.51 -18.22
CA PRO A 874 -16.63 8.43 -19.03
C PRO A 874 -15.94 7.72 -20.21
N GLU A 875 -15.69 8.41 -21.31
CA GLU A 875 -15.06 7.85 -22.52
C GLU A 875 -13.58 7.56 -22.31
N ASN A 876 -12.87 8.47 -21.63
CA ASN A 876 -11.44 8.36 -21.36
C ASN A 876 -11.10 7.11 -20.51
N LEU A 877 -10.07 6.37 -20.94
CA LEU A 877 -9.65 5.11 -20.32
C LEU A 877 -9.02 5.32 -18.94
N GLU A 878 -8.30 6.42 -18.75
CA GLU A 878 -7.67 6.78 -17.48
C GLU A 878 -8.71 7.12 -16.41
N ALA A 879 -9.76 7.89 -16.76
CA ALA A 879 -10.89 8.14 -15.86
C ALA A 879 -11.56 6.83 -15.42
N ARG A 880 -11.82 5.92 -16.37
CA ARG A 880 -12.39 4.59 -16.06
C ARG A 880 -11.48 3.80 -15.13
N ARG A 881 -10.16 3.81 -15.37
CA ARG A 881 -9.17 3.11 -14.55
C ARG A 881 -9.14 3.67 -13.13
N ARG A 882 -9.06 5.00 -12.97
CA ARG A 882 -9.01 5.67 -11.67
C ARG A 882 -10.30 5.44 -10.87
N ILE A 883 -11.48 5.56 -11.49
CA ILE A 883 -12.76 5.26 -10.84
C ILE A 883 -12.87 3.79 -10.45
N ALA A 884 -12.51 2.86 -11.34
CA ALA A 884 -12.54 1.44 -11.03
C ALA A 884 -11.60 1.10 -9.88
N PHE A 885 -10.38 1.67 -9.87
CA PHE A 885 -9.41 1.48 -8.80
C PHE A 885 -9.90 2.04 -7.46
N PHE A 886 -10.40 3.28 -7.44
CA PHE A 886 -11.01 3.91 -6.27
C PHE A 886 -12.17 3.06 -5.72
N SER A 887 -13.06 2.64 -6.62
CA SER A 887 -14.23 1.84 -6.26
C SER A 887 -13.86 0.49 -5.69
N ASN A 888 -12.91 -0.22 -6.30
CA ASN A 888 -12.40 -1.48 -5.76
C ASN A 888 -11.81 -1.28 -4.36
N SER A 889 -11.04 -0.20 -4.16
CA SER A 889 -10.41 0.13 -2.89
C SER A 889 -11.43 0.36 -1.76
N LEU A 890 -12.61 0.90 -2.05
CA LEU A 890 -13.69 1.07 -1.07
C LEU A 890 -14.26 -0.25 -0.55
N PHE A 891 -14.17 -1.36 -1.31
CA PHE A 891 -14.65 -2.68 -0.88
C PHE A 891 -13.52 -3.58 -0.35
N MET A 892 -12.27 -3.11 -0.43
CA MET A 892 -11.11 -3.75 0.20
C MET A 892 -11.11 -3.58 1.72
N ASN A 893 -10.21 -4.31 2.38
CA ASN A 893 -10.05 -4.22 3.83
C ASN A 893 -9.25 -2.95 4.18
N MET A 894 -9.96 -1.85 4.46
CA MET A 894 -9.36 -0.56 4.84
C MET A 894 -9.49 -0.34 6.36
N PRO A 895 -8.47 0.22 7.05
CA PRO A 895 -8.64 0.68 8.41
C PRO A 895 -9.57 1.90 8.47
N HIS A 896 -10.36 2.00 9.53
CA HIS A 896 -11.25 3.14 9.75
C HIS A 896 -10.48 4.47 9.85
N ALA A 897 -10.89 5.48 9.09
CA ALA A 897 -10.27 6.80 9.09
C ALA A 897 -10.35 7.47 10.49
N PRO A 898 -9.25 8.04 11.02
CA PRO A 898 -9.31 8.93 12.18
C PRO A 898 -9.88 10.30 11.78
N GLN A 899 -10.24 11.13 12.76
CA GLN A 899 -10.48 12.57 12.52
C GLN A 899 -9.22 13.22 11.91
N VAL A 900 -9.39 14.26 11.08
CA VAL A 900 -8.30 14.96 10.39
C VAL A 900 -7.22 15.42 11.38
N GLU A 901 -7.64 16.02 12.50
CA GLU A 901 -6.76 16.45 13.61
C GLU A 901 -5.92 15.32 14.25
N LYS A 902 -6.36 14.06 14.07
CA LYS A 902 -5.71 12.86 14.61
C LYS A 902 -5.00 12.04 13.53
N MET A 903 -5.00 12.51 12.29
CA MET A 903 -4.32 11.86 11.18
C MET A 903 -2.82 11.78 11.48
N MET A 904 -2.16 10.73 10.99
CA MET A 904 -0.71 10.68 11.08
C MET A 904 -0.13 11.60 10.02
N ALA A 905 0.75 12.52 10.44
CA ALA A 905 1.59 13.26 9.51
C ALA A 905 2.31 12.27 8.59
N PHE A 906 2.20 12.52 7.30
CA PHE A 906 2.81 11.73 6.24
C PHE A 906 3.75 12.65 5.48
N SER A 907 4.96 12.18 5.22
CA SER A 907 5.95 12.90 4.43
C SER A 907 6.47 11.96 3.38
N VAL A 908 6.40 12.37 2.12
CA VAL A 908 6.96 11.63 0.99
C VAL A 908 8.37 12.15 0.75
N LEU A 909 9.35 11.24 0.74
CA LEU A 909 10.70 11.55 0.28
C LEU A 909 10.76 11.22 -1.20
N THR A 910 10.73 12.25 -2.05
CA THR A 910 10.85 12.08 -3.48
C THR A 910 12.34 11.94 -3.83
N PRO A 911 12.79 10.82 -4.44
CA PRO A 911 14.18 10.65 -4.81
C PRO A 911 14.58 11.76 -5.81
N TYR A 912 15.71 12.42 -5.51
CA TYR A 912 16.30 13.48 -6.33
C TYR A 912 16.84 12.87 -7.63
N TYR A 913 15.95 12.66 -8.61
CA TYR A 913 16.36 12.53 -10.00
C TYR A 913 16.64 13.94 -10.55
N ASN A 914 17.56 14.08 -11.51
CA ASN A 914 17.84 15.36 -12.20
C ASN A 914 16.68 15.83 -13.10
N GLU A 915 15.45 15.44 -12.81
CA GLU A 915 14.26 15.79 -13.56
C GLU A 915 13.68 17.11 -13.02
N GLU A 916 13.38 18.04 -13.92
CA GLU A 916 12.67 19.27 -13.55
C GLU A 916 11.19 18.94 -13.25
N VAL A 917 10.56 19.69 -12.33
CA VAL A 917 9.15 19.44 -11.93
C VAL A 917 8.13 19.97 -12.95
N VAL A 918 8.52 21.00 -13.70
CA VAL A 918 7.67 21.61 -14.73
C VAL A 918 8.51 21.90 -15.97
N TYR A 919 8.09 21.43 -17.14
CA TYR A 919 8.75 21.72 -18.42
C TYR A 919 8.92 23.23 -18.65
N SER A 920 10.04 23.62 -19.23
CA SER A 920 10.25 24.99 -19.74
C SER A 920 9.50 25.22 -21.07
N ARG A 921 9.39 26.49 -21.48
CA ARG A 921 8.77 26.83 -22.78
C ARG A 921 9.58 26.25 -23.95
N GLU A 922 10.89 26.25 -23.82
CA GLU A 922 11.84 25.77 -24.83
C GLU A 922 11.73 24.25 -24.97
N GLN A 923 11.71 23.51 -23.87
CA GLN A 923 11.59 22.03 -23.87
C GLN A 923 10.31 21.52 -24.56
N LEU A 924 9.24 22.31 -24.56
CA LEU A 924 7.99 21.98 -25.25
C LEU A 924 8.04 22.23 -26.76
N ARG A 925 8.93 23.10 -27.24
CA ARG A 925 9.04 23.50 -28.65
C ARG A 925 10.22 22.86 -29.36
N THR A 926 11.31 22.61 -28.64
CA THR A 926 12.51 21.99 -29.20
C THR A 926 12.15 20.61 -29.71
N GLU A 927 12.50 20.36 -30.96
CA GLU A 927 12.32 19.06 -31.60
C GLU A 927 13.45 18.12 -31.19
N ASN A 928 13.10 16.86 -30.94
CA ASN A 928 14.08 15.81 -30.68
C ASN A 928 14.80 15.41 -31.99
N GLU A 929 15.73 14.45 -31.92
CA GLU A 929 16.49 13.95 -33.08
C GLU A 929 15.59 13.47 -34.25
N ASP A 930 14.35 13.05 -33.95
CA ASP A 930 13.32 12.63 -34.90
C ASP A 930 12.45 13.78 -35.47
N GLY A 931 12.74 15.05 -35.15
CA GLY A 931 11.97 16.21 -35.62
C GLY A 931 10.61 16.42 -34.93
N VAL A 932 10.36 15.73 -33.81
CA VAL A 932 9.10 15.81 -33.06
C VAL A 932 9.28 16.60 -31.77
N SER A 933 8.44 17.61 -31.56
CA SER A 933 8.40 18.35 -30.29
C SER A 933 7.67 17.58 -29.19
N THR A 934 8.08 17.75 -27.94
CA THR A 934 7.46 17.11 -26.77
C THR A 934 5.96 17.39 -26.69
N LEU A 935 5.54 18.63 -26.99
CA LEU A 935 4.11 18.98 -26.97
C LEU A 935 3.31 18.25 -28.05
N TYR A 936 3.83 18.16 -29.28
CA TYR A 936 3.16 17.44 -30.36
C TYR A 936 2.98 15.96 -30.03
N TYR A 937 4.01 15.34 -29.43
CA TYR A 937 3.94 13.97 -28.96
C TYR A 937 2.83 13.77 -27.91
N LEU A 938 2.77 14.64 -26.90
CA LEU A 938 1.74 14.57 -25.86
C LEU A 938 0.32 14.82 -26.40
N GLN A 939 0.15 15.75 -27.34
CA GLN A 939 -1.13 15.99 -28.01
C GLN A 939 -1.60 14.77 -28.81
N THR A 940 -0.66 14.02 -29.39
CA THR A 940 -0.97 12.83 -30.19
C THR A 940 -1.39 11.64 -29.31
N ILE A 941 -0.72 11.45 -28.17
CA ILE A 941 -1.04 10.36 -27.24
C ILE A 941 -2.32 10.65 -26.45
N TYR A 942 -2.50 11.89 -26.01
CA TYR A 942 -3.61 12.33 -25.16
C TYR A 942 -4.56 13.27 -25.91
N ALA A 943 -4.97 12.88 -27.12
CA ALA A 943 -5.77 13.72 -28.02
C ALA A 943 -7.15 14.09 -27.45
N ASP A 944 -7.76 13.17 -26.70
CA ASP A 944 -9.02 13.36 -25.99
C ASP A 944 -8.86 14.35 -24.83
N GLU A 945 -7.81 14.20 -24.03
CA GLU A 945 -7.53 15.11 -22.90
C GLU A 945 -7.11 16.50 -23.39
N TRP A 946 -6.39 16.59 -24.52
CA TRP A 946 -6.06 17.86 -25.15
C TRP A 946 -7.32 18.61 -25.57
N LYS A 947 -8.33 17.91 -26.10
CA LYS A 947 -9.63 18.50 -26.44
C LYS A 947 -10.34 19.05 -25.21
N ASN A 948 -10.30 18.32 -24.09
CA ASN A 948 -10.88 18.76 -22.81
C ASN A 948 -10.13 19.98 -22.22
N PHE A 949 -8.81 20.01 -22.35
CA PHE A 949 -7.96 21.15 -21.99
C PHE A 949 -8.33 22.39 -22.80
N MET A 950 -8.42 22.26 -24.13
CA MET A 950 -8.83 23.35 -25.01
C MET A 950 -10.24 23.85 -24.68
N GLN A 951 -11.15 22.94 -24.34
CA GLN A 951 -12.49 23.29 -23.86
C GLN A 951 -12.42 24.12 -22.56
N ARG A 952 -11.54 23.75 -21.62
CA ARG A 952 -11.35 24.48 -20.36
C ARG A 952 -10.78 25.87 -20.60
N MET A 953 -9.75 25.99 -21.43
CA MET A 953 -9.12 27.28 -21.75
C MET A 953 -10.10 28.25 -22.39
N ARG A 954 -10.96 27.76 -23.30
CA ARG A 954 -12.05 28.57 -23.90
C ARG A 954 -13.05 29.05 -22.87
N ARG A 955 -13.43 28.19 -21.92
CA ARG A 955 -14.32 28.56 -20.80
C ARG A 955 -13.72 29.64 -19.90
N GLU A 956 -12.39 29.64 -19.75
CA GLU A 956 -11.64 30.64 -18.97
C GLU A 956 -11.27 31.90 -19.77
N GLY A 957 -11.89 32.12 -20.95
CA GLY A 957 -11.77 33.35 -21.72
C GLY A 957 -10.78 33.31 -22.89
N MET A 958 -10.28 32.15 -23.31
CA MET A 958 -9.45 32.02 -24.51
C MET A 958 -10.30 32.02 -25.78
N GLU A 959 -10.04 32.96 -26.70
CA GLU A 959 -10.77 33.06 -27.97
C GLU A 959 -9.98 32.48 -29.15
N LYS A 960 -8.66 32.69 -29.17
CA LYS A 960 -7.76 32.21 -30.24
C LYS A 960 -6.77 31.18 -29.71
N ASP A 961 -6.51 30.12 -30.47
CA ASP A 961 -5.58 29.06 -30.08
C ASP A 961 -4.13 29.56 -29.89
N GLY A 962 -3.74 30.69 -30.50
CA GLY A 962 -2.42 31.30 -30.29
C GLY A 962 -2.18 31.88 -28.89
N GLU A 963 -3.25 32.17 -28.14
CA GLU A 963 -3.18 32.73 -26.78
C GLU A 963 -2.63 31.72 -25.74
N ILE A 964 -2.60 30.43 -26.11
CA ILE A 964 -2.04 29.35 -25.31
C ILE A 964 -0.55 29.60 -24.99
N TRP A 965 0.19 30.22 -25.91
CA TRP A 965 1.62 30.49 -25.75
C TRP A 965 1.92 31.84 -25.08
N THR A 966 0.90 32.66 -24.84
CA THR A 966 1.06 34.00 -24.25
C THR A 966 0.38 34.09 -22.89
N THR A 967 -0.95 34.11 -22.84
CA THR A 967 -1.73 34.31 -21.61
C THR A 967 -1.88 33.03 -20.80
N LYS A 968 -1.97 31.87 -21.46
CA LYS A 968 -2.19 30.55 -20.82
C LYS A 968 -0.96 29.64 -20.80
N LEU A 969 0.24 30.22 -20.93
CA LEU A 969 1.49 29.46 -20.98
C LEU A 969 1.74 28.62 -19.71
N ARG A 970 1.32 29.13 -18.54
CA ARG A 970 1.44 28.39 -17.27
C ARG A 970 0.59 27.11 -17.30
N ASP A 971 -0.66 27.22 -17.73
CA ASP A 971 -1.59 26.08 -17.80
C ASP A 971 -1.11 25.05 -18.82
N LEU A 972 -0.57 25.49 -19.96
CA LEU A 972 0.05 24.60 -20.95
C LEU A 972 1.23 23.82 -20.36
N ARG A 973 2.13 24.51 -19.66
CA ARG A 973 3.31 23.89 -19.04
C ARG A 973 2.91 22.87 -17.98
N LEU A 974 1.92 23.19 -17.14
CA LEU A 974 1.38 22.26 -16.15
C LEU A 974 0.73 21.05 -16.81
N TRP A 975 -0.15 21.27 -17.80
CA TRP A 975 -0.82 20.19 -18.54
C TRP A 975 0.18 19.20 -19.17
N ALA A 976 1.26 19.72 -19.77
CA ALA A 976 2.31 18.90 -20.37
C ALA A 976 3.14 18.18 -19.31
N SER A 977 3.48 18.84 -18.21
CA SER A 977 4.30 18.26 -17.13
C SER A 977 3.57 17.14 -16.40
N TYR A 978 2.24 17.24 -16.22
CA TYR A 978 1.44 16.15 -15.63
C TYR A 978 1.42 14.87 -16.45
N ARG A 979 1.72 14.95 -17.75
CA ARG A 979 1.66 13.81 -18.69
C ARG A 979 3.04 13.31 -19.13
N GLY A 980 4.04 14.20 -19.14
CA GLY A 980 5.39 13.90 -19.59
C GLY A 980 6.42 13.72 -18.48
N GLN A 981 6.22 14.31 -17.29
CA GLN A 981 7.17 14.23 -16.17
C GLN A 981 6.68 13.33 -15.05
N THR A 982 7.62 12.65 -14.40
CA THR A 982 7.29 11.78 -13.27
C THR A 982 6.99 12.61 -12.03
N LEU A 983 7.72 13.71 -11.79
CA LEU A 983 7.63 14.53 -10.58
C LEU A 983 6.46 15.52 -10.55
N GLY A 984 6.01 16.01 -11.71
CA GLY A 984 4.92 16.98 -11.82
C GLY A 984 3.67 16.58 -11.03
N PRO A 985 3.09 15.38 -11.28
CA PRO A 985 1.92 14.90 -10.54
C PRO A 985 2.11 14.74 -9.03
N TYR A 986 3.32 14.45 -8.55
CA TYR A 986 3.59 14.25 -7.11
C TYR A 986 3.67 15.58 -6.34
N CYS A 987 4.13 16.65 -6.99
CA CYS A 987 4.30 17.94 -6.33
C CYS A 987 2.96 18.65 -6.06
N GLU A 988 2.02 18.65 -7.01
CA GLU A 988 0.70 19.28 -6.79
C GLU A 988 -0.16 18.51 -5.77
N GLY A 989 -0.11 17.17 -5.77
CA GLY A 989 -0.76 16.36 -4.74
C GLY A 989 -0.26 16.68 -3.30
N ASN A 990 0.97 17.18 -3.18
CA ASN A 990 1.51 17.71 -1.92
C ASN A 990 1.13 19.17 -1.69
N ASP A 991 1.00 20.01 -2.72
CA ASP A 991 0.54 21.41 -2.61
C ASP A 991 -0.94 21.51 -2.18
N VAL A 992 -1.78 20.51 -2.45
CA VAL A 992 -3.15 20.43 -1.90
C VAL A 992 -3.16 20.02 -0.42
N LEU A 993 -2.12 19.32 0.05
CA LEU A 993 -1.94 18.94 1.46
C LEU A 993 -1.16 19.97 2.29
N LEU A 994 -0.35 20.82 1.65
CA LEU A 994 0.41 21.91 2.29
C LEU A 994 -0.46 23.01 2.95
N PRO A 995 -1.67 23.38 2.47
CA PRO A 995 -2.55 24.27 3.22
C PRO A 995 -3.21 23.57 4.43
N CYS A 996 -3.05 22.25 4.59
CA CYS A 996 -3.51 21.49 5.75
C CYS A 996 -2.40 21.20 6.78
N SER A 997 -1.17 21.68 6.58
CA SER A 997 -0.05 21.57 7.54
C SER A 997 0.22 22.85 8.32
#